data_AF-B4HC08-F1
#
_entry.id   AF-B4HC08-F1
#
_cell.length_a   1.000
_cell.length_b   1.000
_cell.length_c   1.000
_cell.angle_alpha   90.00
_cell.angle_beta   90.00
_cell.angle_gamma   90.00
#
_symmetry.space_group_name_H-M   'P 1'
#
loop_
_entity.id
_entity.type
_entity.pdbx_description
1 polymer ?
#
loop_
_entity_poly.entity_id
_entity_poly.type
_entity_poly.pdbx_seq_one_letter_code
_entity_poly.pdbx_strand_id
1 'polypeptide(L)'
;RKVNILNLSIGGPDFMDSPFVEKVLELSANNVIMVSSAGNDGPLYGTLNNPGDQSDVIGVGGIQFDDKIAKFSSRGMTTWELPLGYGRLGLDIVTYGSQVEGSDVRTGCRRLSGTSVSSPVVAGVAALLISGAFHRIELINPASLKQVIIEGAEKLPTYNMFEQGQGKLSLLKSMQSLLSYRPKISLIPPLLDFTSNYMWPYSSQPLYFGSSVAIVNVTILNGISVTSRVVGAPKWIPDVDHNGHFLKISTRFSPILWPWTGWMSVYIAVNKDGEDYEGVSKGNISLIVESLRDKKNETLLIEVIFPLTIKVTRKPPRNKRILWDQYHSLRYPPRYIPRDDLKVKSDPLDWRADHIHTNFKDMYTYLRNVGYYVDVLREPYTCFNASDYGTLLIVDPEKEFDDDEVHILKEHVHKDGLSVVIFADWYNTTVMKKIKFFDENTRQWWIPDTGGANIPALNDLLKPFGIAFGDFVGEGHFKLGDHSMYYASGATIVKFPSNPIDVVVGTSLNDQGRSIMMGSKSSKKEPKKVVPILGLFQTNSSSLESNDGNNMDNTLSIDNSKFKSRFLRPKMSKRNLSYFQNMNVPHQGRIAIYGDSNCLDSTHIEKACYWLLITFLDFAMNSHKSSLLQNLNRISEFKKMKETPLPLRISSNNSKAVPPDVTEINSRLTHCEELDWIAATSNKDNHHLEAPIVEWVTSDREEQQNDLIKQILDAEIIKCSQDAEYLIGSQADFSLGTSMMFIFSLSLIVIVLFILFVKRRFIL
;
A
#
# COMPACT_ATOMS: atom_id res chain seq x y z
N ARG A 1 -21.11 28.78 19.76
CA ARG A 1 -20.79 29.00 18.33
C ARG A 1 -20.69 27.64 17.66
N LYS A 2 -21.31 27.42 16.50
CA LYS A 2 -21.24 26.15 15.75
C LYS A 2 -20.01 26.20 14.84
N VAL A 3 -19.19 25.15 14.82
CA VAL A 3 -18.03 25.01 13.92
C VAL A 3 -18.52 24.46 12.58
N ASN A 4 -18.14 25.08 11.47
CA ASN A 4 -18.48 24.60 10.11
C ASN A 4 -17.34 23.81 9.46
N ILE A 5 -16.09 24.21 9.73
CA ILE A 5 -14.88 23.62 9.14
C ILE A 5 -13.92 23.31 10.29
N LEU A 6 -13.35 22.11 10.28
CA LEU A 6 -12.29 21.71 11.18
C LEU A 6 -11.04 21.34 10.37
N ASN A 7 -9.94 22.03 10.66
CA ASN A 7 -8.63 21.76 10.05
C ASN A 7 -7.75 20.96 11.02
N LEU A 8 -7.27 19.80 10.58
CA LEU A 8 -6.32 18.96 11.28
C LEU A 8 -5.00 18.92 10.52
N SER A 9 -4.10 19.86 10.84
CA SER A 9 -2.72 19.94 10.30
C SER A 9 -1.77 18.93 10.97
N ILE A 10 -2.28 17.74 11.28
CA ILE A 10 -1.62 16.65 11.98
C ILE A 10 -2.15 15.33 11.42
N GLY A 11 -1.35 14.28 11.52
CA GLY A 11 -1.79 12.92 11.25
C GLY A 11 -0.73 11.91 11.66
N GLY A 12 -1.07 10.63 11.57
CA GLY A 12 -0.16 9.51 11.76
C GLY A 12 -0.56 8.32 10.89
N PRO A 13 0.25 7.26 10.85
CA PRO A 13 -0.01 6.12 9.96
C PRO A 13 -1.17 5.23 10.45
N ASP A 14 -1.55 5.31 11.72
CA ASP A 14 -2.54 4.42 12.34
C ASP A 14 -3.98 4.77 11.96
N PHE A 15 -4.47 4.14 10.90
CA PHE A 15 -5.87 4.22 10.49
C PHE A 15 -6.79 3.21 11.20
N MET A 16 -6.27 2.37 12.11
CA MET A 16 -7.07 1.43 12.90
C MET A 16 -7.39 1.95 14.30
N ASP A 17 -7.01 3.18 14.63
CA ASP A 17 -7.49 3.89 15.82
C ASP A 17 -8.99 4.21 15.67
N SER A 18 -9.85 3.19 15.88
CA SER A 18 -11.30 3.30 15.71
C SER A 18 -11.91 4.48 16.47
N PRO A 19 -11.55 4.76 17.75
CA PRO A 19 -12.02 5.97 18.42
C PRO A 19 -11.76 7.27 17.65
N PHE A 20 -10.59 7.44 17.05
CA PHE A 20 -10.25 8.63 16.28
C PHE A 20 -10.99 8.66 14.94
N VAL A 21 -10.96 7.55 14.19
CA VAL A 21 -11.62 7.43 12.87
C VAL A 21 -13.13 7.61 12.97
N GLU A 22 -13.78 6.98 13.95
CA GLU A 22 -15.22 7.12 14.20
C GLU A 22 -15.59 8.55 14.57
N LYS A 23 -14.75 9.26 15.32
CA LYS A 23 -15.00 10.66 15.66
C LYS A 23 -14.97 11.56 14.43
N VAL A 24 -14.06 11.31 13.49
CA VAL A 24 -14.02 12.02 12.20
C VAL A 24 -15.31 11.78 11.42
N LEU A 25 -15.80 10.54 11.36
CA LEU A 25 -17.07 10.20 10.71
C LEU A 25 -18.27 10.88 11.40
N GLU A 26 -18.31 10.89 12.73
CA GLU A 26 -19.36 11.57 13.51
C GLU A 26 -19.41 13.08 13.21
N LEU A 27 -18.25 13.74 13.13
CA LEU A 27 -18.17 15.16 12.78
C LEU A 27 -18.66 15.41 11.35
N SER A 28 -18.24 14.58 10.39
CA SER A 28 -18.70 14.65 9.00
C SER A 28 -20.23 14.46 8.91
N ALA A 29 -20.80 13.48 9.62
CA ALA A 29 -22.24 13.26 9.69
C ALA A 29 -23.02 14.47 10.23
N ASN A 30 -22.39 15.30 11.06
CA ASN A 30 -22.97 16.51 11.64
C ASN A 30 -22.70 17.79 10.80
N ASN A 31 -22.38 17.63 9.51
CA ASN A 31 -22.07 18.70 8.56
C ASN A 31 -20.85 19.55 8.96
N VAL A 32 -19.86 18.96 9.65
CA VAL A 32 -18.55 19.59 9.83
C VAL A 32 -17.66 19.14 8.68
N ILE A 33 -17.16 20.10 7.90
CA ILE A 33 -16.21 19.84 6.82
C ILE A 33 -14.83 19.60 7.44
N MET A 34 -14.30 18.40 7.21
CA MET A 34 -12.99 17.99 7.70
C MET A 34 -11.94 18.23 6.62
N VAL A 35 -10.87 18.96 6.97
CA VAL A 35 -9.70 19.18 6.10
C VAL A 35 -8.47 18.72 6.86
N SER A 36 -7.62 17.90 6.24
CA SER A 36 -6.41 17.42 6.90
C SER A 36 -5.23 17.31 5.96
N SER A 37 -4.04 17.50 6.54
CA SER A 37 -2.77 17.35 5.85
C SER A 37 -2.49 15.89 5.50
N ALA A 38 -2.04 15.63 4.27
CA ALA A 38 -1.74 14.28 3.81
C ALA A 38 -0.50 13.62 4.46
N GLY A 39 0.37 14.40 5.12
CA GLY A 39 1.64 13.92 5.71
C GLY A 39 2.89 14.53 5.06
N ASN A 40 4.04 14.33 5.69
CA ASN A 40 5.32 14.92 5.26
C ASN A 40 6.40 13.86 4.99
N ASP A 41 5.99 12.61 4.74
CA ASP A 41 6.84 11.42 4.62
C ASP A 41 7.15 11.06 3.16
N GLY A 42 6.87 12.00 2.23
CA GLY A 42 7.29 11.94 0.85
C GLY A 42 8.82 12.01 0.67
N PRO A 43 9.37 11.64 -0.51
CA PRO A 43 8.67 11.39 -1.78
C PRO A 43 8.24 9.94 -1.98
N LEU A 44 8.24 9.14 -0.91
CA LEU A 44 7.95 7.71 -0.94
C LEU A 44 6.43 7.47 -1.04
N TYR A 45 6.04 6.38 -1.68
CA TYR A 45 4.64 6.00 -1.89
C TYR A 45 4.14 5.16 -0.70
N GLY A 46 2.83 5.18 -0.46
CA GLY A 46 2.24 4.51 0.71
C GLY A 46 2.50 5.27 2.02
N THR A 47 2.61 6.59 1.96
CA THR A 47 3.04 7.44 3.10
C THR A 47 1.97 8.43 3.56
N LEU A 48 0.73 8.23 3.11
CA LEU A 48 -0.39 9.06 3.55
C LEU A 48 -0.69 8.81 5.03
N ASN A 49 -1.02 9.88 5.74
CA ASN A 49 -1.37 9.84 7.15
C ASN A 49 -2.88 9.98 7.36
N ASN A 50 -3.38 9.28 8.36
CA ASN A 50 -4.72 9.43 8.91
C ASN A 50 -4.82 10.73 9.73
N PRO A 51 -5.89 11.54 9.60
CA PRO A 51 -7.12 11.29 8.83
C PRO A 51 -7.11 11.89 7.41
N GLY A 52 -5.98 12.41 6.93
CA GLY A 52 -5.85 13.00 5.59
C GLY A 52 -6.10 12.02 4.45
N ASP A 53 -6.11 10.72 4.71
CA ASP A 53 -6.39 9.64 3.76
C ASP A 53 -7.79 9.01 3.89
N GLN A 54 -8.60 9.52 4.83
CA GLN A 54 -9.95 9.05 5.11
C GLN A 54 -10.95 9.63 4.09
N SER A 55 -11.86 8.80 3.57
CA SER A 55 -12.74 9.16 2.45
C SER A 55 -13.62 10.41 2.70
N ASP A 56 -14.06 10.63 3.93
CA ASP A 56 -14.89 11.79 4.34
C ASP A 56 -14.10 13.08 4.61
N VAL A 57 -12.77 13.03 4.56
CA VAL A 57 -11.88 14.15 4.81
C VAL A 57 -11.35 14.70 3.49
N ILE A 58 -11.18 16.01 3.39
CA ILE A 58 -10.45 16.61 2.27
C ILE A 58 -8.94 16.48 2.58
N GLY A 59 -8.30 15.52 1.95
CA GLY A 59 -6.87 15.22 2.07
C GLY A 59 -6.01 16.14 1.22
N VAL A 60 -5.06 16.85 1.86
CA VAL A 60 -4.32 17.94 1.20
C VAL A 60 -2.82 17.68 1.17
N GLY A 61 -2.27 17.57 -0.04
CA GLY A 61 -0.84 17.51 -0.32
C GLY A 61 -0.23 18.89 -0.61
N GLY A 62 1.10 18.93 -0.68
CA GLY A 62 1.88 20.17 -0.78
C GLY A 62 2.64 20.32 -2.09
N ILE A 63 2.55 21.50 -2.72
CA ILE A 63 3.37 21.90 -3.88
C ILE A 63 4.26 23.10 -3.57
N GLN A 64 5.24 23.30 -4.44
CA GLN A 64 6.08 24.49 -4.51
C GLN A 64 5.40 25.58 -5.36
N PHE A 65 5.94 26.80 -5.33
CA PHE A 65 5.43 27.92 -6.14
C PHE A 65 5.64 27.75 -7.65
N ASP A 66 6.46 26.80 -8.08
CA ASP A 66 6.66 26.42 -9.48
C ASP A 66 5.76 25.23 -9.92
N ASP A 67 4.70 24.96 -9.15
CA ASP A 67 3.72 23.89 -9.39
C ASP A 67 4.30 22.47 -9.43
N LYS A 68 5.47 22.28 -8.83
CA LYS A 68 6.02 20.94 -8.56
C LYS A 68 5.54 20.42 -7.22
N ILE A 69 5.17 19.13 -7.17
CA ILE A 69 4.92 18.43 -5.90
C ILE A 69 6.15 18.60 -5.00
N ALA A 70 5.92 19.06 -3.77
CA ALA A 70 6.99 19.24 -2.80
C ALA A 70 7.55 17.88 -2.39
N LYS A 71 8.87 17.76 -2.24
CA LYS A 71 9.51 16.47 -1.94
C LYS A 71 8.95 15.81 -0.67
N PHE A 72 8.66 16.60 0.35
CA PHE A 72 8.10 16.10 1.62
C PHE A 72 6.64 15.64 1.48
N SER A 73 5.88 16.06 0.45
CA SER A 73 4.45 15.74 0.39
C SER A 73 4.27 14.22 0.30
N SER A 74 3.55 13.66 1.28
CA SER A 74 3.17 12.25 1.27
C SER A 74 2.39 11.87 0.02
N ARG A 75 2.50 10.62 -0.38
CA ARG A 75 1.94 10.08 -1.63
C ARG A 75 1.18 8.80 -1.35
N GLY A 76 0.11 8.61 -2.11
CA GLY A 76 -0.66 7.39 -2.08
C GLY A 76 0.10 6.19 -2.64
N MET A 77 -0.55 5.05 -2.82
CA MET A 77 -1.94 4.76 -2.41
C MET A 77 -2.12 4.73 -0.89
N THR A 78 -3.36 4.68 -0.41
CA THR A 78 -3.65 4.39 0.99
C THR A 78 -3.18 2.99 1.38
N THR A 79 -2.89 2.79 2.66
CA THR A 79 -2.54 1.47 3.21
C THR A 79 -3.74 0.71 3.78
N TRP A 80 -4.91 1.36 3.85
CA TRP A 80 -6.16 0.82 4.42
C TRP A 80 -6.60 -0.52 3.82
N GLU A 81 -6.44 -0.67 2.50
CA GLU A 81 -6.91 -1.85 1.76
C GLU A 81 -5.79 -2.84 1.40
N LEU A 82 -4.54 -2.53 1.73
CA LEU A 82 -3.42 -3.41 1.40
C LEU A 82 -3.48 -4.80 2.05
N PRO A 83 -4.16 -5.02 3.20
CA PRO A 83 -4.45 -6.38 3.67
C PRO A 83 -5.29 -7.23 2.69
N LEU A 84 -6.01 -6.58 1.75
CA LEU A 84 -6.98 -7.18 0.83
C LEU A 84 -6.60 -7.04 -0.66
N GLY A 85 -5.54 -6.28 -0.97
CA GLY A 85 -4.87 -6.40 -2.25
C GLY A 85 -4.29 -5.15 -2.86
N TYR A 86 -4.91 -3.98 -2.65
CA TYR A 86 -4.49 -2.76 -3.35
C TYR A 86 -5.08 -1.53 -2.69
N GLY A 87 -4.32 -0.44 -2.52
CA GLY A 87 -4.81 0.79 -1.89
C GLY A 87 -5.68 1.67 -2.79
N ARG A 88 -6.58 2.45 -2.19
CA ARG A 88 -7.40 3.46 -2.89
C ARG A 88 -6.63 4.76 -3.18
N LEU A 89 -7.23 5.60 -4.04
CA LEU A 89 -6.82 7.00 -4.16
C LEU A 89 -7.25 7.75 -2.90
N GLY A 90 -6.31 7.98 -1.97
CA GLY A 90 -6.57 8.66 -0.69
C GLY A 90 -6.24 10.15 -0.65
N LEU A 91 -5.41 10.63 -1.58
CA LEU A 91 -5.08 12.05 -1.71
C LEU A 91 -6.08 12.74 -2.63
N ASP A 92 -6.73 13.80 -2.17
CA ASP A 92 -7.77 14.48 -2.95
C ASP A 92 -7.22 15.57 -3.85
N ILE A 93 -6.42 16.48 -3.31
CA ILE A 93 -5.87 17.63 -4.02
C ILE A 93 -4.51 18.05 -3.45
N VAL A 94 -3.83 18.94 -4.18
CA VAL A 94 -2.60 19.60 -3.72
C VAL A 94 -2.73 21.12 -3.77
N THR A 95 -2.03 21.82 -2.87
CA THR A 95 -1.92 23.29 -2.90
C THR A 95 -0.57 23.73 -2.35
N TYR A 96 -0.26 25.02 -2.42
CA TYR A 96 1.04 25.54 -1.97
C TYR A 96 1.32 25.13 -0.52
N GLY A 97 2.49 24.55 -0.32
CA GLY A 97 2.93 24.04 0.98
C GLY A 97 4.41 24.28 1.26
N SER A 98 5.15 24.86 0.32
CA SER A 98 6.56 25.19 0.48
C SER A 98 6.76 26.69 0.67
N GLN A 99 7.50 27.06 1.70
CA GLN A 99 7.87 28.45 2.02
C GLN A 99 6.66 29.40 2.14
N VAL A 100 5.53 28.89 2.64
CA VAL A 100 4.31 29.68 2.84
C VAL A 100 4.48 30.56 4.07
N GLU A 101 4.16 31.85 3.94
CA GLU A 101 4.20 32.82 5.02
C GLU A 101 2.96 32.73 5.91
N GLY A 102 3.17 32.70 7.21
CA GLY A 102 2.12 32.77 8.22
C GLY A 102 2.57 33.52 9.45
N SER A 103 1.64 33.81 10.37
CA SER A 103 1.93 34.55 11.60
C SER A 103 2.98 33.85 12.47
N ASP A 104 3.95 34.63 12.98
CA ASP A 104 4.88 34.18 14.00
C ASP A 104 4.32 34.44 15.40
N VAL A 105 4.58 33.53 16.35
CA VAL A 105 4.14 33.65 17.75
C VAL A 105 4.74 34.85 18.49
N ARG A 106 5.86 35.40 18.00
CA ARG A 106 6.48 36.59 18.57
C ARG A 106 5.94 37.86 17.90
N THR A 107 6.36 38.09 16.66
CA THR A 107 6.02 39.28 15.88
C THR A 107 6.32 39.01 14.40
N GLY A 108 5.46 39.50 13.50
CA GLY A 108 5.66 39.43 12.05
C GLY A 108 5.26 38.10 11.43
N CYS A 109 5.81 37.80 10.26
CA CYS A 109 5.53 36.59 9.50
C CYS A 109 6.75 35.66 9.47
N ARG A 110 6.51 34.35 9.45
CA ARG A 110 7.51 33.31 9.24
C ARG A 110 7.13 32.41 8.07
N ARG A 111 8.15 31.92 7.34
CA ARG A 111 7.96 30.93 6.28
C ARG A 111 8.09 29.53 6.82
N LEU A 112 7.12 28.67 6.49
CA LEU A 112 7.12 27.25 6.84
C LEU A 112 6.89 26.40 5.59
N SER A 113 7.33 25.14 5.68
CA SER A 113 7.06 24.13 4.66
C SER A 113 6.44 22.90 5.31
N GLY A 114 5.42 22.34 4.68
CA GLY A 114 4.73 21.14 5.12
C GLY A 114 3.29 21.11 4.62
N THR A 115 2.72 19.90 4.49
CA THR A 115 1.29 19.72 4.22
C THR A 115 0.43 20.27 5.35
N SER A 116 0.97 20.36 6.56
CA SER A 116 0.40 21.09 7.70
C SER A 116 0.11 22.56 7.41
N VAL A 117 0.79 23.17 6.43
CA VAL A 117 0.53 24.54 5.96
C VAL A 117 -0.41 24.58 4.76
N SER A 118 -0.40 23.54 3.91
CA SER A 118 -1.34 23.40 2.80
C SER A 118 -2.78 23.17 3.27
N SER A 119 -2.98 22.34 4.30
CA SER A 119 -4.30 22.04 4.88
C SER A 119 -5.10 23.29 5.29
N PRO A 120 -4.56 24.25 6.07
CA PRO A 120 -5.31 25.44 6.45
C PRO A 120 -5.58 26.40 5.28
N VAL A 121 -4.78 26.37 4.20
CA VAL A 121 -5.10 27.12 2.96
C VAL A 121 -6.40 26.58 2.35
N VAL A 122 -6.56 25.25 2.28
CA VAL A 122 -7.81 24.63 1.81
C VAL A 122 -8.97 24.92 2.75
N ALA A 123 -8.75 24.92 4.08
CA ALA A 123 -9.79 25.30 5.04
C ALA A 123 -10.26 26.76 4.84
N GLY A 124 -9.34 27.67 4.54
CA GLY A 124 -9.66 29.05 4.17
C GLY A 124 -10.45 29.15 2.86
N VAL A 125 -10.08 28.36 1.84
CA VAL A 125 -10.84 28.25 0.59
C VAL A 125 -12.25 27.71 0.83
N ALA A 126 -12.40 26.67 1.65
CA ALA A 126 -13.70 26.15 2.05
C ALA A 126 -14.56 27.24 2.71
N ALA A 127 -13.98 28.07 3.57
CA ALA A 127 -14.68 29.19 4.19
C ALA A 127 -15.13 30.24 3.14
N LEU A 128 -14.26 30.61 2.20
CA LEU A 128 -14.59 31.54 1.12
C LEU A 128 -15.69 31.00 0.20
N LEU A 129 -15.66 29.71 -0.13
CA LEU A 129 -16.69 29.04 -0.93
C LEU A 129 -18.05 29.11 -0.22
N ILE A 130 -18.08 28.80 1.09
CA ILE A 130 -19.30 28.87 1.91
C ILE A 130 -19.83 30.29 1.99
N SER A 131 -18.97 31.28 2.24
CA SER A 131 -19.37 32.69 2.33
C SER A 131 -19.88 33.23 0.99
N GLY A 132 -19.14 33.00 -0.09
CA GLY A 132 -19.51 33.50 -1.43
C GLY A 132 -20.75 32.84 -2.01
N ALA A 133 -21.05 31.59 -1.62
CA ALA A 133 -22.26 30.87 -2.02
C ALA A 133 -23.27 30.73 -0.86
N PHE A 134 -23.30 31.68 0.08
CA PHE A 134 -24.15 31.58 1.28
C PHE A 134 -25.64 31.38 0.98
N HIS A 135 -26.14 31.96 -0.13
CA HIS A 135 -27.51 31.75 -0.60
C HIS A 135 -27.83 30.30 -1.00
N ARG A 136 -26.81 29.44 -1.15
CA ARG A 136 -26.92 28.01 -1.44
C ARG A 136 -26.46 27.14 -0.28
N ILE A 137 -26.34 27.67 0.94
CA ILE A 137 -25.82 26.96 2.13
C ILE A 137 -26.50 25.61 2.37
N GLU A 138 -27.78 25.47 2.02
CA GLU A 138 -28.54 24.22 2.17
C GLU A 138 -28.05 23.07 1.26
N LEU A 139 -27.30 23.38 0.20
CA LEU A 139 -26.68 22.42 -0.69
C LEU A 139 -25.25 22.07 -0.28
N ILE A 140 -24.69 22.77 0.72
CA ILE A 140 -23.31 22.61 1.17
C ILE A 140 -23.28 21.64 2.34
N ASN A 141 -22.57 20.53 2.13
CA ASN A 141 -22.28 19.47 3.08
C ASN A 141 -20.84 18.96 2.80
N PRO A 142 -20.26 18.08 3.64
CA PRO A 142 -18.90 17.58 3.44
C PRO A 142 -18.64 17.01 2.04
N ALA A 143 -19.51 16.15 1.51
CA ALA A 143 -19.31 15.56 0.18
C ALA A 143 -19.46 16.55 -0.97
N SER A 144 -20.50 17.40 -0.96
CA SER A 144 -20.71 18.41 -2.02
C SER A 144 -19.56 19.41 -2.08
N LEU A 145 -19.04 19.86 -0.92
CA LEU A 145 -17.90 20.76 -0.90
C LEU A 145 -16.62 20.06 -1.37
N LYS A 146 -16.42 18.79 -0.97
CA LYS A 146 -15.34 17.96 -1.49
C LYS A 146 -15.45 17.78 -3.01
N GLN A 147 -16.64 17.47 -3.54
CA GLN A 147 -16.91 17.31 -4.98
C GLN A 147 -16.55 18.58 -5.77
N VAL A 148 -16.98 19.77 -5.34
CA VAL A 148 -16.68 21.00 -6.09
C VAL A 148 -15.19 21.35 -6.06
N ILE A 149 -14.49 21.04 -4.95
CA ILE A 149 -13.05 21.27 -4.81
C ILE A 149 -12.26 20.32 -5.72
N ILE A 150 -12.57 19.02 -5.69
CA ILE A 150 -11.85 18.02 -6.49
C ILE A 150 -12.15 18.16 -7.99
N GLU A 151 -13.38 18.47 -8.38
CA GLU A 151 -13.77 18.65 -9.79
C GLU A 151 -13.26 19.99 -10.35
N GLY A 152 -13.08 20.99 -9.49
CA GLY A 152 -12.47 22.27 -9.85
C GLY A 152 -10.94 22.24 -9.93
N ALA A 153 -10.28 21.17 -9.48
CA ALA A 153 -8.83 21.06 -9.42
C ALA A 153 -8.18 20.98 -10.83
N GLU A 154 -6.95 21.48 -10.92
CA GLU A 154 -6.17 21.54 -12.16
C GLU A 154 -5.06 20.49 -12.15
N LYS A 155 -5.14 19.51 -13.06
CA LYS A 155 -4.13 18.45 -13.18
C LYS A 155 -2.77 19.02 -13.56
N LEU A 156 -1.76 18.64 -12.81
CA LEU A 156 -0.36 18.85 -13.08
C LEU A 156 0.13 17.80 -14.10
N PRO A 157 0.69 18.17 -15.26
CA PRO A 157 0.93 17.25 -16.38
C PRO A 157 1.89 16.07 -16.10
N THR A 158 2.83 16.22 -15.17
CA THR A 158 3.93 15.27 -14.96
C THR A 158 3.70 14.27 -13.83
N TYR A 159 2.64 14.44 -13.04
CA TYR A 159 2.41 13.68 -11.82
C TYR A 159 1.25 12.71 -12.01
N ASN A 160 1.30 11.56 -11.33
CA ASN A 160 0.17 10.63 -11.32
C ASN A 160 -0.82 10.93 -10.19
N MET A 161 -1.99 10.29 -10.22
CA MET A 161 -3.07 10.54 -9.26
C MET A 161 -2.66 10.29 -7.81
N PHE A 162 -1.73 9.37 -7.52
CA PHE A 162 -1.27 9.13 -6.14
C PHE A 162 -0.33 10.21 -5.61
N GLU A 163 0.22 11.06 -6.48
CA GLU A 163 1.09 12.18 -6.10
C GLU A 163 0.34 13.51 -5.96
N GLN A 164 -0.74 13.69 -6.74
CA GLN A 164 -1.43 14.98 -6.85
C GLN A 164 -2.93 14.95 -6.53
N GLY A 165 -3.51 13.77 -6.29
CA GLY A 165 -4.96 13.63 -6.25
C GLY A 165 -5.58 14.04 -7.58
N GLN A 166 -6.66 14.81 -7.55
CA GLN A 166 -7.28 15.42 -8.73
C GLN A 166 -6.53 16.66 -9.26
N GLY A 167 -5.48 17.10 -8.57
CA GLY A 167 -4.59 18.17 -9.01
C GLY A 167 -4.54 19.37 -8.06
N LYS A 168 -4.04 20.48 -8.58
CA LYS A 168 -3.86 21.74 -7.86
C LYS A 168 -5.21 22.41 -7.60
N LEU A 169 -5.43 22.85 -6.37
CA LEU A 169 -6.62 23.60 -5.97
C LEU A 169 -6.83 24.85 -6.85
N SER A 170 -8.06 25.04 -7.36
CA SER A 170 -8.49 26.27 -8.03
C SER A 170 -9.75 26.83 -7.37
N LEU A 171 -9.60 27.94 -6.64
CA LEU A 171 -10.71 28.61 -5.95
C LEU A 171 -11.79 29.06 -6.93
N LEU A 172 -11.39 29.63 -8.08
CA LEU A 172 -12.32 30.16 -9.08
C LEU A 172 -13.19 29.06 -9.69
N LYS A 173 -12.58 27.97 -10.16
CA LYS A 173 -13.30 26.82 -10.71
C LYS A 173 -14.18 26.14 -9.67
N SER A 174 -13.71 26.04 -8.43
CA SER A 174 -14.49 25.49 -7.31
C SER A 174 -15.73 26.35 -7.02
N MET A 175 -15.60 27.68 -7.03
CA MET A 175 -16.73 28.60 -6.83
C MET A 175 -17.73 28.51 -7.98
N GLN A 176 -17.25 28.48 -9.23
CA GLN A 176 -18.11 28.32 -10.41
C GLN A 176 -18.89 26.99 -10.35
N SER A 177 -18.21 25.90 -10.00
CA SER A 177 -18.83 24.60 -9.79
C SER A 177 -19.89 24.67 -8.68
N LEU A 178 -19.59 25.29 -7.54
CA LEU A 178 -20.53 25.43 -6.41
C LEU A 178 -21.79 26.25 -6.76
N LEU A 179 -21.64 27.35 -7.50
CA LEU A 179 -22.77 28.18 -7.92
C LEU A 179 -23.70 27.46 -8.89
N SER A 180 -23.17 26.54 -9.70
CA SER A 180 -23.95 25.69 -10.62
C SER A 180 -24.33 24.32 -10.02
N TYR A 181 -23.83 24.00 -8.83
CA TYR A 181 -23.90 22.67 -8.23
C TYR A 181 -25.34 22.17 -8.10
N ARG A 182 -25.52 20.89 -8.44
CA ARG A 182 -26.71 20.10 -8.18
C ARG A 182 -26.28 18.85 -7.39
N PRO A 183 -27.00 18.49 -6.32
CA PRO A 183 -26.69 17.27 -5.56
C PRO A 183 -26.57 16.06 -6.48
N LYS A 184 -25.44 15.36 -6.39
CA LYS A 184 -25.10 14.22 -7.25
C LYS A 184 -24.22 13.21 -6.53
N ILE A 185 -24.13 12.01 -7.11
CA ILE A 185 -23.13 11.01 -6.75
C ILE A 185 -21.92 11.18 -7.70
N SER A 186 -20.71 11.18 -7.16
CA SER A 186 -19.46 11.22 -7.93
C SER A 186 -18.58 10.02 -7.56
N LEU A 187 -17.74 9.59 -8.50
CA LEU A 187 -16.77 8.51 -8.30
C LEU A 187 -15.34 9.08 -8.29
N ILE A 188 -14.48 8.56 -7.42
CA ILE A 188 -13.08 8.95 -7.30
C ILE A 188 -12.18 7.70 -7.39
N PRO A 189 -11.34 7.58 -8.44
CA PRO A 189 -11.32 8.42 -9.63
C PRO A 189 -12.64 8.33 -10.44
N PRO A 190 -12.94 9.30 -11.33
CA PRO A 190 -14.19 9.29 -12.09
C PRO A 190 -14.23 8.26 -13.23
N LEU A 191 -13.07 7.75 -13.64
CA LEU A 191 -12.89 6.73 -14.68
C LEU A 191 -11.60 5.95 -14.42
N LEU A 192 -11.43 4.83 -15.11
CA LEU A 192 -10.18 4.07 -15.15
C LEU A 192 -9.63 4.01 -16.58
N ASP A 193 -8.40 4.46 -16.78
CA ASP A 193 -7.76 4.51 -18.10
C ASP A 193 -6.29 4.05 -18.06
N PHE A 194 -6.05 2.83 -18.54
CA PHE A 194 -4.73 2.21 -18.65
C PHE A 194 -3.84 2.85 -19.73
N THR A 195 -4.36 3.79 -20.52
CA THR A 195 -3.56 4.53 -21.52
C THR A 195 -2.98 5.82 -20.97
N SER A 196 -3.46 6.28 -19.81
CA SER A 196 -3.07 7.56 -19.21
C SER A 196 -2.00 7.42 -18.15
N ASN A 197 -0.90 8.16 -18.28
CA ASN A 197 0.16 8.21 -17.26
C ASN A 197 -0.35 8.69 -15.89
N TYR A 198 -1.43 9.46 -15.87
CA TYR A 198 -2.08 9.89 -14.63
C TYR A 198 -2.58 8.71 -13.78
N MET A 199 -2.97 7.60 -14.43
CA MET A 199 -3.49 6.38 -13.79
C MET A 199 -2.39 5.36 -13.45
N TRP A 200 -1.14 5.81 -13.28
CA TRP A 200 -0.10 4.91 -12.77
C TRP A 200 -0.55 4.26 -11.44
N PRO A 201 -0.29 2.95 -11.22
CA PRO A 201 0.51 2.05 -12.06
C PRO A 201 -0.29 1.26 -13.09
N TYR A 202 -1.62 1.40 -13.16
CA TYR A 202 -2.45 0.67 -14.12
C TYR A 202 -2.00 0.90 -15.57
N SER A 203 -1.49 2.10 -15.88
CA SER A 203 -0.96 2.40 -17.21
C SER A 203 0.41 1.79 -17.53
N SER A 204 1.13 1.28 -16.53
CA SER A 204 2.50 0.76 -16.69
C SER A 204 2.56 -0.74 -17.07
N GLN A 205 1.46 -1.46 -16.91
CA GLN A 205 1.36 -2.88 -17.27
C GLN A 205 -0.02 -3.19 -17.91
N PRO A 206 -0.07 -3.65 -19.17
CA PRO A 206 -1.31 -4.18 -19.75
C PRO A 206 -1.68 -5.52 -19.12
N LEU A 207 -2.98 -5.84 -19.14
CA LEU A 207 -3.49 -7.14 -18.71
C LEU A 207 -3.37 -8.18 -19.83
N TYR A 208 -3.31 -9.45 -19.45
CA TYR A 208 -3.27 -10.57 -20.38
C TYR A 208 -4.05 -11.76 -19.82
N PHE A 209 -4.44 -12.69 -20.67
CA PHE A 209 -5.17 -13.88 -20.22
C PHE A 209 -4.32 -14.74 -19.26
N GLY A 210 -4.84 -14.98 -18.06
CA GLY A 210 -4.17 -15.71 -16.99
C GLY A 210 -3.20 -14.89 -16.13
N SER A 211 -3.16 -13.56 -16.27
CA SER A 211 -2.53 -12.69 -15.27
C SER A 211 -3.35 -12.65 -13.97
N SER A 212 -2.74 -12.20 -12.87
CA SER A 212 -3.52 -11.79 -11.69
C SER A 212 -4.54 -10.71 -12.05
N VAL A 213 -5.61 -10.63 -11.25
CA VAL A 213 -6.65 -9.61 -11.40
C VAL A 213 -6.11 -8.23 -11.06
N ALA A 214 -6.43 -7.22 -11.88
CA ALA A 214 -6.21 -5.83 -11.50
C ALA A 214 -7.34 -5.36 -10.59
N ILE A 215 -6.99 -4.66 -9.52
CA ILE A 215 -7.92 -4.16 -8.51
C ILE A 215 -7.88 -2.65 -8.52
N VAL A 216 -9.04 -2.02 -8.61
CA VAL A 216 -9.18 -0.58 -8.49
C VAL A 216 -10.24 -0.26 -7.44
N ASN A 217 -9.82 0.40 -6.37
CA ASN A 217 -10.74 0.91 -5.35
C ASN A 217 -11.21 2.31 -5.70
N VAL A 218 -12.53 2.45 -5.81
CA VAL A 218 -13.23 3.67 -6.17
C VAL A 218 -14.02 4.17 -4.98
N THR A 219 -13.78 5.41 -4.56
CA THR A 219 -14.58 6.07 -3.54
C THR A 219 -15.85 6.63 -4.18
N ILE A 220 -17.00 6.32 -3.58
CA ILE A 220 -18.31 6.85 -3.97
C ILE A 220 -18.58 8.05 -3.07
N LEU A 221 -18.66 9.26 -3.62
CA LEU A 221 -19.08 10.46 -2.87
C LEU A 221 -20.56 10.73 -3.09
N ASN A 222 -21.29 10.94 -2.00
CA ASN A 222 -22.71 11.23 -2.00
C ASN A 222 -22.97 12.67 -1.56
N GLY A 223 -23.19 13.58 -2.52
CA GLY A 223 -23.51 14.97 -2.23
C GLY A 223 -24.98 15.26 -1.92
N ILE A 224 -25.82 14.22 -1.74
CA ILE A 224 -27.29 14.34 -1.67
C ILE A 224 -27.81 14.18 -0.24
N SER A 225 -27.39 13.14 0.46
CA SER A 225 -27.86 12.80 1.82
C SER A 225 -26.77 12.13 2.64
N VAL A 226 -26.90 12.19 3.98
CA VAL A 226 -25.94 11.58 4.93
C VAL A 226 -25.92 10.05 4.82
N THR A 227 -27.00 9.47 4.30
CA THR A 227 -27.07 8.02 4.08
C THR A 227 -27.71 7.73 2.75
N SER A 228 -27.17 6.73 2.05
CA SER A 228 -27.77 6.20 0.82
C SER A 228 -27.46 4.73 0.69
N ARG A 229 -28.22 4.04 -0.14
CA ARG A 229 -28.10 2.59 -0.33
C ARG A 229 -27.76 2.29 -1.78
N VAL A 230 -26.78 1.42 -1.99
CA VAL A 230 -26.56 0.83 -3.32
C VAL A 230 -27.63 -0.23 -3.57
N VAL A 231 -28.35 -0.12 -4.68
CA VAL A 231 -29.47 -1.01 -5.04
C VAL A 231 -29.03 -1.99 -6.12
N GLY A 232 -29.17 -3.28 -5.81
CA GLY A 232 -28.76 -4.36 -6.71
C GLY A 232 -27.25 -4.50 -6.85
N ALA A 233 -26.83 -5.43 -7.70
CA ALA A 233 -25.42 -5.58 -8.07
C ALA A 233 -25.07 -4.61 -9.22
N PRO A 234 -23.85 -4.04 -9.23
CA PRO A 234 -23.35 -3.30 -10.38
C PRO A 234 -23.43 -4.11 -11.67
N LYS A 235 -23.74 -3.44 -12.78
CA LYS A 235 -23.89 -4.07 -14.10
C LYS A 235 -22.66 -3.80 -14.96
N TRP A 236 -22.18 -4.82 -15.66
CA TRP A 236 -21.13 -4.69 -16.67
C TRP A 236 -21.74 -4.50 -18.06
N ILE A 237 -21.40 -3.39 -18.73
CA ILE A 237 -21.85 -3.02 -20.07
C ILE A 237 -20.62 -2.94 -20.98
N PRO A 238 -20.24 -4.04 -21.65
CA PRO A 238 -19.08 -4.02 -22.54
C PRO A 238 -19.35 -3.19 -23.80
N ASP A 239 -18.37 -2.40 -24.22
CA ASP A 239 -18.39 -1.73 -25.52
C ASP A 239 -17.91 -2.72 -26.59
N VAL A 240 -18.86 -3.33 -27.30
CA VAL A 240 -18.56 -4.40 -28.27
C VAL A 240 -17.73 -3.88 -29.45
N ASP A 241 -17.98 -2.65 -29.90
CA ASP A 241 -17.25 -2.01 -31.01
C ASP A 241 -15.79 -1.71 -30.62
N HIS A 242 -15.53 -1.54 -29.32
CA HIS A 242 -14.20 -1.34 -28.75
C HIS A 242 -13.74 -2.54 -27.90
N ASN A 243 -14.06 -3.76 -28.32
CA ASN A 243 -13.49 -5.00 -27.79
C ASN A 243 -13.69 -5.23 -26.27
N GLY A 244 -14.74 -4.64 -25.69
CA GLY A 244 -15.09 -4.78 -24.27
C GLY A 244 -15.46 -6.19 -23.85
N HIS A 245 -15.90 -7.02 -24.80
CA HIS A 245 -16.27 -8.41 -24.56
C HIS A 245 -15.07 -9.31 -24.17
N PHE A 246 -13.82 -8.87 -24.34
CA PHE A 246 -12.64 -9.58 -23.84
C PHE A 246 -12.38 -9.41 -22.34
N LEU A 247 -13.08 -8.49 -21.69
CA LEU A 247 -12.91 -8.21 -20.27
C LEU A 247 -13.91 -9.00 -19.43
N LYS A 248 -13.44 -9.48 -18.29
CA LYS A 248 -14.25 -10.06 -17.22
C LYS A 248 -14.16 -9.14 -16.01
N ILE A 249 -15.30 -8.74 -15.48
CA ILE A 249 -15.41 -7.77 -14.39
C ILE A 249 -16.11 -8.40 -13.21
N SER A 250 -15.57 -8.20 -12.01
CA SER A 250 -16.26 -8.46 -10.75
C SER A 250 -16.18 -7.20 -9.89
N THR A 251 -17.13 -7.03 -8.97
CA THR A 251 -17.17 -5.88 -8.08
C THR A 251 -17.52 -6.29 -6.66
N ARG A 252 -16.88 -5.64 -5.69
CA ARG A 252 -17.33 -5.60 -4.28
C ARG A 252 -17.60 -4.16 -3.91
N PHE A 253 -18.57 -3.90 -3.03
CA PHE A 253 -18.94 -2.53 -2.70
C PHE A 253 -19.59 -2.44 -1.31
N SER A 254 -19.56 -1.24 -0.74
CA SER A 254 -20.31 -0.93 0.47
C SER A 254 -21.81 -0.80 0.14
N PRO A 255 -22.71 -1.59 0.74
CA PRO A 255 -24.15 -1.50 0.47
C PRO A 255 -24.76 -0.19 0.97
N ILE A 256 -24.13 0.45 1.95
CA ILE A 256 -24.55 1.71 2.55
C ILE A 256 -23.43 2.72 2.35
N LEU A 257 -23.79 3.91 1.89
CA LEU A 257 -22.92 5.08 1.87
C LEU A 257 -23.16 5.83 3.19
N TRP A 258 -22.13 5.96 4.02
CA TRP A 258 -22.21 6.66 5.31
C TRP A 258 -20.83 7.16 5.77
N PRO A 259 -20.73 8.38 6.32
CA PRO A 259 -21.78 9.39 6.41
C PRO A 259 -21.93 10.23 5.14
N TRP A 260 -20.96 10.29 4.25
CA TRP A 260 -21.18 10.83 2.90
C TRP A 260 -20.46 10.05 1.82
N THR A 261 -19.80 8.97 2.21
CA THR A 261 -18.96 8.19 1.32
C THR A 261 -19.27 6.71 1.41
N GLY A 262 -18.92 5.99 0.35
CA GLY A 262 -18.79 4.54 0.34
C GLY A 262 -17.72 4.14 -0.65
N TRP A 263 -17.67 2.87 -0.99
CA TRP A 263 -16.62 2.35 -1.87
C TRP A 263 -17.13 1.26 -2.81
N MET A 264 -16.45 1.14 -3.95
CA MET A 264 -16.57 0.03 -4.90
C MET A 264 -15.17 -0.41 -5.31
N SER A 265 -14.83 -1.67 -5.06
CA SER A 265 -13.65 -2.33 -5.57
C SER A 265 -13.98 -3.05 -6.88
N VAL A 266 -13.23 -2.76 -7.93
CA VAL A 266 -13.41 -3.33 -9.27
C VAL A 266 -12.27 -4.29 -9.56
N TYR A 267 -12.60 -5.54 -9.85
CA TYR A 267 -11.68 -6.60 -10.21
C TYR A 267 -11.76 -6.85 -11.72
N ILE A 268 -10.63 -6.77 -12.41
CA ILE A 268 -10.56 -6.79 -13.87
C ILE A 268 -9.62 -7.91 -14.30
N ALA A 269 -10.10 -8.78 -15.18
CA ALA A 269 -9.32 -9.81 -15.84
C ALA A 269 -9.63 -9.88 -17.33
N VAL A 270 -8.74 -10.50 -18.09
CA VAL A 270 -8.97 -10.84 -19.50
C VAL A 270 -9.55 -12.25 -19.56
N ASN A 271 -10.64 -12.43 -20.30
CA ASN A 271 -11.22 -13.76 -20.51
C ASN A 271 -10.49 -14.52 -21.63
N LYS A 272 -10.87 -15.78 -21.86
CA LYS A 272 -10.19 -16.65 -22.83
C LYS A 272 -10.26 -16.13 -24.27
N ASP A 273 -11.34 -15.44 -24.65
CA ASP A 273 -11.50 -14.92 -26.01
C ASP A 273 -10.50 -13.79 -26.31
N GLY A 274 -10.00 -13.12 -25.27
CA GLY A 274 -8.95 -12.10 -25.35
C GLY A 274 -7.51 -12.63 -25.27
N GLU A 275 -7.27 -13.95 -25.27
CA GLU A 275 -5.95 -14.56 -25.08
C GLU A 275 -4.91 -14.08 -26.11
N ASP A 276 -5.31 -13.99 -27.38
CA ASP A 276 -4.45 -13.58 -28.50
C ASP A 276 -4.59 -12.09 -28.89
N TYR A 277 -5.44 -11.35 -28.17
CA TYR A 277 -5.73 -9.95 -28.43
C TYR A 277 -4.63 -9.02 -27.91
N GLU A 278 -4.35 -7.98 -28.69
CA GLU A 278 -3.45 -6.89 -28.31
C GLU A 278 -4.09 -5.56 -28.72
N GLY A 279 -4.31 -4.67 -27.76
CA GLY A 279 -5.00 -3.41 -28.02
C GLY A 279 -5.66 -2.82 -26.77
N VAL A 280 -6.71 -2.04 -27.00
CA VAL A 280 -7.49 -1.40 -25.94
C VAL A 280 -8.91 -1.98 -25.94
N SER A 281 -9.42 -2.29 -24.76
CA SER A 281 -10.79 -2.75 -24.53
C SER A 281 -11.53 -1.74 -23.66
N LYS A 282 -12.77 -1.40 -24.04
CA LYS A 282 -13.59 -0.40 -23.32
C LYS A 282 -14.91 -0.97 -22.81
N GLY A 283 -15.49 -0.30 -21.83
CA GLY A 283 -16.85 -0.56 -21.38
C GLY A 283 -17.15 0.20 -20.10
N ASN A 284 -18.35 -0.01 -19.57
CA ASN A 284 -18.86 0.76 -18.44
C ASN A 284 -19.38 -0.15 -17.34
N ILE A 285 -19.14 0.23 -16.09
CA ILE A 285 -19.86 -0.33 -14.94
C ILE A 285 -20.98 0.65 -14.57
N SER A 286 -22.21 0.16 -14.44
CA SER A 286 -23.35 0.93 -13.95
C SER A 286 -23.69 0.54 -12.51
N LEU A 287 -23.84 1.54 -11.65
CA LEU A 287 -24.24 1.43 -10.24
C LEU A 287 -25.52 2.22 -10.02
N ILE A 288 -26.49 1.66 -9.31
CA ILE A 288 -27.71 2.40 -8.92
C ILE A 288 -27.64 2.71 -7.43
N VAL A 289 -27.80 4.00 -7.09
CA VAL A 289 -27.83 4.49 -5.71
C VAL A 289 -29.21 5.06 -5.41
N GLU A 290 -29.79 4.59 -4.32
CA GLU A 290 -31.01 5.10 -3.73
C GLU A 290 -30.67 6.10 -2.61
N SER A 291 -31.18 7.32 -2.75
CA SER A 291 -30.95 8.42 -1.82
C SER A 291 -32.27 9.09 -1.43
N LEU A 292 -32.44 9.38 -0.14
CA LEU A 292 -33.59 10.08 0.39
C LEU A 292 -33.34 11.60 0.42
N ARG A 293 -34.28 12.37 -0.10
CA ARG A 293 -34.20 13.84 -0.06
C ARG A 293 -34.98 14.38 1.15
N ASP A 294 -34.25 14.81 2.18
CA ASP A 294 -34.77 15.19 3.51
C ASP A 294 -35.95 16.19 3.52
N LYS A 295 -36.08 17.04 2.49
CA LYS A 295 -37.14 18.08 2.46
C LYS A 295 -38.47 17.61 1.86
N LYS A 296 -38.54 16.43 1.23
CA LYS A 296 -39.75 15.99 0.50
C LYS A 296 -40.16 14.54 0.74
N ASN A 297 -39.40 13.75 1.51
CA ASN A 297 -39.55 12.28 1.59
C ASN A 297 -39.60 11.62 0.19
N GLU A 298 -38.96 12.25 -0.80
CA GLU A 298 -38.82 11.70 -2.15
C GLU A 298 -37.58 10.81 -2.18
N THR A 299 -37.73 9.61 -2.72
CA THR A 299 -36.63 8.68 -2.95
C THR A 299 -36.13 8.88 -4.37
N LEU A 300 -34.84 9.15 -4.52
CA LEU A 300 -34.15 9.31 -5.80
C LEU A 300 -33.37 8.05 -6.11
N LEU A 301 -33.61 7.47 -7.28
CA LEU A 301 -32.77 6.42 -7.86
C LEU A 301 -31.85 7.05 -8.89
N ILE A 302 -30.55 6.92 -8.68
CA ILE A 302 -29.53 7.58 -9.48
C ILE A 302 -28.62 6.50 -10.05
N GLU A 303 -28.57 6.41 -11.36
CA GLU A 303 -27.61 5.58 -12.07
C GLU A 303 -26.30 6.35 -12.26
N VAL A 304 -25.19 5.73 -11.87
CA VAL A 304 -23.84 6.27 -11.96
C VAL A 304 -23.01 5.35 -12.83
N ILE A 305 -22.34 5.92 -13.83
CA ILE A 305 -21.54 5.19 -14.81
C ILE A 305 -20.07 5.36 -14.49
N PHE A 306 -19.33 4.26 -14.41
CA PHE A 306 -17.87 4.21 -14.26
C PHE A 306 -17.23 3.67 -15.55
N PRO A 307 -16.62 4.55 -16.37
CA PRO A 307 -15.99 4.14 -17.63
C PRO A 307 -14.64 3.45 -17.41
N LEU A 308 -14.41 2.38 -18.17
CA LEU A 308 -13.18 1.60 -18.20
C LEU A 308 -12.53 1.68 -19.58
N THR A 309 -11.23 1.94 -19.61
CA THR A 309 -10.35 1.80 -20.78
C THR A 309 -9.14 0.96 -20.36
N ILE A 310 -9.10 -0.30 -20.79
CA ILE A 310 -8.13 -1.30 -20.34
C ILE A 310 -7.19 -1.67 -21.48
N LYS A 311 -5.89 -1.68 -21.22
CA LYS A 311 -4.88 -2.12 -22.18
C LYS A 311 -4.70 -3.62 -22.04
N VAL A 312 -4.87 -4.35 -23.14
CA VAL A 312 -4.73 -5.81 -23.22
C VAL A 312 -3.56 -6.16 -24.11
N THR A 313 -2.80 -7.18 -23.73
CA THR A 313 -1.67 -7.72 -24.51
C THR A 313 -1.75 -9.23 -24.57
N ARG A 314 -1.06 -9.82 -25.55
CA ARG A 314 -0.83 -11.26 -25.58
C ARG A 314 -0.04 -11.71 -24.36
N LYS A 315 -0.35 -12.92 -23.89
CA LYS A 315 0.31 -13.56 -22.76
C LYS A 315 1.84 -13.56 -22.94
N PRO A 316 2.60 -12.84 -22.08
CA PRO A 316 4.05 -12.77 -22.21
C PRO A 316 4.72 -14.14 -22.02
N PRO A 317 5.92 -14.35 -22.58
CA PRO A 317 6.71 -15.54 -22.32
C PRO A 317 6.86 -15.81 -20.82
N ARG A 318 6.84 -17.09 -20.42
CA ARG A 318 6.95 -17.51 -19.00
C ARG A 318 8.18 -16.91 -18.30
N ASN A 319 9.32 -16.83 -18.99
CA ASN A 319 10.56 -16.22 -18.50
C ASN A 319 10.54 -14.67 -18.44
N LYS A 320 9.38 -14.04 -18.62
CA LYS A 320 9.15 -12.62 -18.39
C LYS A 320 8.09 -12.34 -17.33
N ARG A 321 7.49 -13.38 -16.72
CA ARG A 321 6.40 -13.26 -15.75
C ARG A 321 6.89 -13.57 -14.34
N ILE A 322 6.77 -12.57 -13.47
CA ILE A 322 7.13 -12.61 -12.05
C ILE A 322 5.84 -12.54 -11.24
N LEU A 323 5.75 -13.38 -10.22
CA LEU A 323 4.71 -13.30 -9.21
C LEU A 323 5.32 -12.73 -7.92
N TRP A 324 4.87 -11.55 -7.50
CA TRP A 324 5.26 -10.90 -6.25
C TRP A 324 4.40 -11.41 -5.11
N ASP A 325 5.00 -11.93 -4.06
CA ASP A 325 4.29 -12.37 -2.86
C ASP A 325 3.92 -11.20 -1.96
N GLN A 326 2.69 -10.67 -2.11
CA GLN A 326 2.12 -9.68 -1.18
C GLN A 326 1.46 -10.33 0.02
N TYR A 327 1.09 -11.61 -0.08
CA TYR A 327 0.26 -12.29 0.90
C TYR A 327 0.97 -12.42 2.26
N HIS A 328 2.29 -12.60 2.23
CA HIS A 328 3.12 -12.77 3.41
C HIS A 328 3.86 -11.50 3.85
N SER A 329 3.72 -10.41 3.11
CA SER A 329 4.26 -9.09 3.43
C SER A 329 3.41 -8.31 4.45
N LEU A 330 3.95 -7.20 4.95
CA LEU A 330 3.38 -6.38 6.00
C LEU A 330 1.93 -5.94 5.71
N ARG A 331 1.04 -6.27 6.65
CA ARG A 331 -0.34 -5.76 6.70
C ARG A 331 -0.46 -4.84 7.91
N TYR A 332 -0.16 -3.55 7.73
CA TYR A 332 -0.29 -2.55 8.78
C TYR A 332 -1.76 -2.15 9.01
N PRO A 333 -2.20 -1.71 10.22
CA PRO A 333 -1.68 -1.89 11.60
C PRO A 333 -2.42 -3.03 12.36
N PRO A 334 -2.04 -3.47 13.62
CA PRO A 334 -1.50 -2.69 14.73
C PRO A 334 -0.34 -3.37 15.53
N ARG A 335 0.58 -4.10 14.89
CA ARG A 335 1.72 -4.76 15.57
C ARG A 335 3.02 -4.00 15.35
N TYR A 336 3.98 -4.09 16.29
CA TYR A 336 5.31 -3.50 16.13
C TYR A 336 6.13 -4.37 15.16
N ILE A 337 6.28 -3.91 13.92
CA ILE A 337 7.29 -4.40 12.99
C ILE A 337 8.41 -3.34 12.91
N PRO A 338 9.66 -3.72 13.22
CA PRO A 338 10.78 -2.80 13.19
C PRO A 338 11.29 -2.58 11.76
N ARG A 339 12.02 -1.49 11.53
CA ARG A 339 12.70 -1.22 10.26
C ARG A 339 13.74 -2.30 9.90
N ASP A 340 13.96 -2.45 8.60
CA ASP A 340 15.03 -3.26 8.00
C ASP A 340 16.41 -2.75 8.39
N ASP A 341 16.70 -1.46 8.15
CA ASP A 341 17.97 -0.87 8.57
C ASP A 341 17.93 -0.41 10.03
N LEU A 342 18.54 -1.21 10.91
CA LEU A 342 18.68 -0.94 12.34
C LEU A 342 19.54 0.30 12.68
N LYS A 343 20.17 0.97 11.70
CA LYS A 343 20.80 2.28 11.91
C LYS A 343 19.78 3.40 12.07
N VAL A 344 18.60 3.25 11.49
CA VAL A 344 17.54 4.26 11.54
C VAL A 344 16.89 4.21 12.91
N LYS A 345 17.04 5.29 13.69
CA LYS A 345 16.55 5.38 15.08
C LYS A 345 15.41 6.37 15.28
N SER A 346 15.15 7.22 14.30
CA SER A 346 14.17 8.31 14.39
C SER A 346 12.73 7.83 14.22
N ASP A 347 12.53 6.74 13.48
CA ASP A 347 11.24 6.11 13.24
C ASP A 347 11.41 4.59 13.37
N PRO A 348 10.93 3.98 14.46
CA PRO A 348 11.17 2.57 14.72
C PRO A 348 10.28 1.64 13.90
N LEU A 349 9.16 2.13 13.35
CA LEU A 349 8.13 1.28 12.74
C LEU A 349 8.33 1.16 11.23
N ASP A 350 8.24 -0.07 10.71
CA ASP A 350 7.83 -0.22 9.32
C ASP A 350 6.30 -0.18 9.20
N TRP A 351 5.82 0.67 8.30
CA TRP A 351 4.41 0.97 8.11
C TRP A 351 4.05 1.19 6.64
N ARG A 352 4.95 0.88 5.71
CA ARG A 352 4.75 1.15 4.27
C ARG A 352 4.13 -0.01 3.50
N ALA A 353 3.76 -1.05 4.25
CA ALA A 353 2.98 -2.23 3.83
C ALA A 353 3.63 -3.12 2.76
N ASP A 354 4.92 -2.90 2.46
CA ASP A 354 5.75 -3.75 1.60
C ASP A 354 5.06 -4.15 0.31
N HIS A 355 4.44 -3.15 -0.31
CA HIS A 355 3.71 -3.33 -1.55
C HIS A 355 4.58 -2.94 -2.74
N ILE A 356 4.46 -3.71 -3.83
CA ILE A 356 5.26 -3.53 -5.04
C ILE A 356 5.20 -2.10 -5.64
N HIS A 357 4.12 -1.38 -5.33
CA HIS A 357 3.87 0.00 -5.75
C HIS A 357 3.97 1.06 -4.63
N THR A 358 4.42 0.69 -3.42
CA THR A 358 4.74 1.62 -2.32
C THR A 358 6.25 1.80 -2.20
N ASN A 359 6.89 1.21 -1.19
CA ASN A 359 8.31 1.32 -0.91
C ASN A 359 9.19 0.54 -1.93
N PHE A 360 8.61 -0.43 -2.64
CA PHE A 360 9.25 -1.17 -3.74
C PHE A 360 8.99 -0.60 -5.15
N LYS A 361 8.35 0.58 -5.27
CA LYS A 361 8.00 1.19 -6.57
C LYS A 361 9.18 1.32 -7.54
N ASP A 362 10.35 1.70 -7.07
CA ASP A 362 11.50 1.94 -7.94
C ASP A 362 12.07 0.60 -8.47
N MET A 363 12.04 -0.46 -7.66
CA MET A 363 12.30 -1.83 -8.11
C MET A 363 11.30 -2.27 -9.18
N TYR A 364 9.99 -2.07 -8.93
CA TYR A 364 8.95 -2.38 -9.91
C TYR A 364 9.20 -1.66 -11.24
N THR A 365 9.46 -0.35 -11.18
CA THR A 365 9.74 0.47 -12.36
C THR A 365 10.95 -0.06 -13.13
N TYR A 366 12.00 -0.46 -12.41
CA TYR A 366 13.18 -1.06 -13.02
C TYR A 366 12.85 -2.39 -13.72
N LEU A 367 12.10 -3.29 -13.08
CA LEU A 367 11.67 -4.56 -13.68
C LEU A 367 10.82 -4.35 -14.93
N ARG A 368 9.88 -3.41 -14.90
CA ARG A 368 9.05 -3.03 -16.04
C ARG A 368 9.89 -2.49 -17.20
N ASN A 369 10.88 -1.64 -16.92
CA ASN A 369 11.79 -1.10 -17.95
C ASN A 369 12.66 -2.19 -18.62
N VAL A 370 13.01 -3.26 -17.89
CA VAL A 370 13.71 -4.43 -18.44
C VAL A 370 12.76 -5.37 -19.22
N GLY A 371 11.44 -5.17 -19.09
CA GLY A 371 10.40 -5.90 -19.83
C GLY A 371 9.81 -7.09 -19.06
N TYR A 372 9.97 -7.15 -17.74
CA TYR A 372 9.30 -8.16 -16.90
C TYR A 372 7.90 -7.71 -16.50
N TYR A 373 6.93 -8.60 -16.56
CA TYR A 373 5.57 -8.43 -16.04
C TYR A 373 5.53 -8.92 -14.60
N VAL A 374 4.97 -8.10 -13.71
CA VAL A 374 4.92 -8.39 -12.27
C VAL A 374 3.45 -8.42 -11.86
N ASP A 375 3.00 -9.60 -11.47
CA ASP A 375 1.65 -9.82 -10.94
C ASP A 375 1.72 -9.93 -9.41
N VAL A 376 0.69 -9.47 -8.71
CA VAL A 376 0.65 -9.41 -7.24
C VAL A 376 -0.16 -10.62 -6.73
N LEU A 377 0.48 -11.48 -5.94
CA LEU A 377 -0.16 -12.61 -5.26
C LEU A 377 -0.72 -12.14 -3.92
N ARG A 378 -2.03 -12.31 -3.72
CA ARG A 378 -2.75 -11.87 -2.52
C ARG A 378 -3.35 -13.03 -1.73
N GLU A 379 -2.91 -14.24 -2.03
CA GLU A 379 -3.48 -15.50 -1.57
C GLU A 379 -2.36 -16.50 -1.27
N PRO A 380 -2.65 -17.58 -0.52
CA PRO A 380 -1.68 -18.63 -0.27
C PRO A 380 -1.12 -19.26 -1.55
N TYR A 381 0.03 -19.93 -1.44
CA TYR A 381 0.68 -20.60 -2.59
C TYR A 381 -0.13 -21.73 -3.23
N THR A 382 -1.19 -22.18 -2.56
CA THR A 382 -2.14 -23.17 -3.09
C THR A 382 -3.10 -22.59 -4.14
N CYS A 383 -3.16 -21.26 -4.30
CA CYS A 383 -4.18 -20.57 -5.09
C CYS A 383 -3.73 -20.08 -6.46
N PHE A 384 -2.48 -20.34 -6.88
CA PHE A 384 -2.00 -19.97 -8.20
C PHE A 384 -1.43 -21.17 -8.96
N ASN A 385 -1.44 -21.06 -10.30
CA ASN A 385 -0.85 -22.06 -11.16
C ASN A 385 0.64 -21.74 -11.42
N ALA A 386 1.54 -22.58 -10.90
CA ALA A 386 2.98 -22.40 -11.06
C ALA A 386 3.48 -22.44 -12.52
N SER A 387 2.73 -23.08 -13.42
CA SER A 387 3.07 -23.10 -14.85
C SER A 387 2.91 -21.73 -15.51
N ASP A 388 2.13 -20.83 -14.92
CA ASP A 388 1.93 -19.47 -15.42
C ASP A 388 3.07 -18.52 -15.08
N TYR A 389 3.93 -18.84 -14.11
CA TYR A 389 4.99 -17.91 -13.71
C TYR A 389 6.36 -18.53 -13.90
N GLY A 390 7.32 -17.71 -14.31
CA GLY A 390 8.73 -18.12 -14.36
C GLY A 390 9.36 -18.06 -12.98
N THR A 391 8.98 -17.08 -12.16
CA THR A 391 9.56 -16.87 -10.83
C THR A 391 8.54 -16.33 -9.84
N LEU A 392 8.51 -16.93 -8.65
CA LEU A 392 7.93 -16.38 -7.44
C LEU A 392 8.99 -15.53 -6.73
N LEU A 393 8.68 -14.28 -6.44
CA LEU A 393 9.56 -13.32 -5.78
C LEU A 393 9.03 -13.05 -4.37
N ILE A 394 9.78 -13.48 -3.37
CA ILE A 394 9.49 -13.32 -1.93
C ILE A 394 10.49 -12.30 -1.39
N VAL A 395 9.99 -11.17 -0.90
CA VAL A 395 10.84 -10.09 -0.37
C VAL A 395 10.24 -9.66 0.95
N ASP A 396 11.09 -9.64 1.97
CA ASP A 396 10.76 -9.24 3.34
C ASP A 396 9.44 -9.84 3.88
N PRO A 397 9.34 -11.17 4.02
CA PRO A 397 8.12 -11.80 4.53
C PRO A 397 8.07 -11.76 6.07
N GLU A 398 7.01 -11.20 6.66
CA GLU A 398 6.79 -11.14 8.10
C GLU A 398 5.74 -12.14 8.59
N LYS A 399 4.89 -12.63 7.70
CA LYS A 399 3.87 -13.64 8.00
C LYS A 399 4.44 -15.06 8.02
N GLU A 400 3.76 -15.95 8.73
CA GLU A 400 4.03 -17.39 8.68
C GLU A 400 3.49 -18.03 7.38
N PHE A 401 4.10 -19.15 6.98
CA PHE A 401 3.68 -19.99 5.86
C PHE A 401 3.03 -21.27 6.40
N ASP A 402 1.89 -21.66 5.84
CA ASP A 402 1.18 -22.88 6.26
C ASP A 402 1.88 -24.15 5.72
N ASP A 403 1.69 -25.31 6.38
CA ASP A 403 2.31 -26.57 5.98
C ASP A 403 1.96 -26.98 4.53
N ASP A 404 0.74 -26.68 4.10
CA ASP A 404 0.28 -26.93 2.71
C ASP A 404 1.03 -26.04 1.71
N GLU A 405 1.41 -24.82 2.08
CA GLU A 405 2.20 -23.92 1.25
C GLU A 405 3.64 -24.41 1.10
N VAL A 406 4.22 -24.92 2.19
CA VAL A 406 5.55 -25.54 2.16
C VAL A 406 5.55 -26.77 1.24
N HIS A 407 4.51 -27.60 1.34
CA HIS A 407 4.35 -28.77 0.49
C HIS A 407 4.19 -28.38 -0.98
N ILE A 408 3.24 -27.49 -1.30
CA ILE A 408 2.95 -27.14 -2.69
C ILE A 408 4.11 -26.38 -3.35
N LEU A 409 4.83 -25.52 -2.62
CA LEU A 409 5.99 -24.84 -3.17
C LEU A 409 7.09 -25.83 -3.55
N LYS A 410 7.34 -26.85 -2.72
CA LYS A 410 8.27 -27.94 -3.05
C LYS A 410 7.88 -28.62 -4.36
N GLU A 411 6.61 -28.95 -4.52
CA GLU A 411 6.08 -29.59 -5.72
C GLU A 411 6.20 -28.67 -6.94
N HIS A 412 5.81 -27.40 -6.83
CA HIS A 412 5.93 -26.41 -7.89
C HIS A 412 7.39 -26.22 -8.37
N VAL A 413 8.35 -26.21 -7.45
CA VAL A 413 9.77 -26.08 -7.78
C VAL A 413 10.31 -27.35 -8.44
N HIS A 414 9.98 -28.54 -7.93
CA HIS A 414 10.53 -29.80 -8.45
C HIS A 414 9.82 -30.33 -9.70
N LYS A 415 8.50 -30.13 -9.83
CA LYS A 415 7.68 -30.70 -10.91
C LYS A 415 7.32 -29.68 -11.99
N ASP A 416 6.86 -28.49 -11.59
CA ASP A 416 6.40 -27.46 -12.53
C ASP A 416 7.52 -26.52 -12.99
N GLY A 417 8.71 -26.66 -12.40
CA GLY A 417 9.87 -25.85 -12.74
C GLY A 417 9.69 -24.38 -12.37
N LEU A 418 8.91 -24.08 -11.33
CA LEU A 418 8.84 -22.76 -10.73
C LEU A 418 10.21 -22.42 -10.13
N SER A 419 10.66 -21.20 -10.35
CA SER A 419 11.84 -20.70 -9.63
C SER A 419 11.42 -19.73 -8.54
N VAL A 420 12.23 -19.64 -7.49
CA VAL A 420 11.96 -18.78 -6.34
C VAL A 420 13.15 -17.86 -6.13
N VAL A 421 12.90 -16.56 -5.99
CA VAL A 421 13.90 -15.57 -5.63
C VAL A 421 13.51 -14.97 -4.29
N ILE A 422 14.43 -14.98 -3.33
CA ILE A 422 14.18 -14.58 -1.95
C ILE A 422 15.17 -13.51 -1.54
N PHE A 423 14.64 -12.38 -1.09
CA PHE A 423 15.37 -11.36 -0.34
C PHE A 423 14.79 -11.34 1.06
N ALA A 424 15.56 -11.85 2.01
CA ALA A 424 15.18 -11.88 3.41
C ALA A 424 15.73 -10.65 4.14
N ASP A 425 15.38 -10.51 5.41
CA ASP A 425 15.91 -9.45 6.27
C ASP A 425 16.44 -10.01 7.60
N TRP A 426 16.76 -9.14 8.54
CA TRP A 426 17.35 -9.50 9.81
C TRP A 426 16.33 -10.13 10.77
N TYR A 427 16.80 -11.07 11.59
CA TYR A 427 16.02 -11.60 12.71
C TYR A 427 16.95 -11.92 13.87
N ASN A 428 16.72 -11.32 15.03
CA ASN A 428 17.44 -11.67 16.24
C ASN A 428 16.62 -11.33 17.49
N THR A 429 16.20 -12.35 18.23
CA THR A 429 15.32 -12.19 19.39
C THR A 429 15.90 -11.32 20.50
N THR A 430 17.23 -11.26 20.63
CA THR A 430 17.90 -10.43 21.64
C THR A 430 17.93 -8.96 21.21
N VAL A 431 18.14 -8.70 19.91
CA VAL A 431 18.03 -7.35 19.33
C VAL A 431 16.60 -6.84 19.45
N MET A 432 15.61 -7.66 19.05
CA MET A 432 14.18 -7.32 19.15
C MET A 432 13.78 -6.88 20.57
N LYS A 433 14.20 -7.64 21.59
CA LYS A 433 13.94 -7.28 23.01
C LYS A 433 14.60 -5.96 23.44
N LYS A 434 15.67 -5.54 22.76
CA LYS A 434 16.44 -4.32 23.07
C LYS A 434 15.84 -3.08 22.41
N ILE A 435 15.25 -3.21 21.23
CA ILE A 435 14.65 -2.10 20.47
C ILE A 435 13.17 -1.85 20.81
N LYS A 436 12.69 -2.43 21.90
CA LYS A 436 11.36 -2.11 22.45
C LYS A 436 11.26 -0.63 22.82
N PHE A 437 10.11 -0.03 22.61
CA PHE A 437 9.84 1.35 23.03
C PHE A 437 8.59 1.39 23.91
N PHE A 438 8.48 2.44 24.72
CA PHE A 438 7.28 2.71 25.50
C PHE A 438 6.41 3.66 24.70
N ASP A 439 5.23 3.21 24.31
CA ASP A 439 4.25 4.06 23.65
C ASP A 439 3.48 4.84 24.72
N GLU A 440 3.59 6.17 24.68
CA GLU A 440 2.92 7.07 25.61
C GLU A 440 1.41 7.11 25.40
N ASN A 441 0.94 6.85 24.17
CA ASN A 441 -0.48 6.87 23.82
C ASN A 441 -1.20 5.65 24.39
N THR A 442 -0.68 4.44 24.15
CA THR A 442 -1.26 3.21 24.73
C THR A 442 -0.77 2.91 26.15
N ARG A 443 0.22 3.66 26.65
CA ARG A 443 0.90 3.46 27.94
C ARG A 443 1.46 2.05 28.11
N GLN A 444 1.99 1.48 27.04
CA GLN A 444 2.47 0.09 27.01
C GLN A 444 3.86 -0.02 26.39
N TRP A 445 4.60 -1.04 26.78
CA TRP A 445 5.82 -1.42 26.08
C TRP A 445 5.47 -2.20 24.81
N TRP A 446 5.91 -1.68 23.68
CA TRP A 446 5.81 -2.33 22.39
C TRP A 446 7.11 -3.10 22.14
N ILE A 447 6.99 -4.41 21.89
CA ILE A 447 8.11 -5.30 21.56
C ILE A 447 7.86 -5.77 20.13
N PRO A 448 8.89 -5.84 19.27
CA PRO A 448 8.75 -6.36 17.93
C PRO A 448 8.14 -7.77 17.91
N ASP A 449 7.17 -7.99 17.03
CA ASP A 449 6.57 -9.32 16.81
C ASP A 449 7.53 -10.23 16.02
N THR A 450 8.25 -9.66 15.06
CA THR A 450 9.34 -10.30 14.31
C THR A 450 10.52 -9.32 14.12
N GLY A 451 11.61 -9.75 13.47
CA GLY A 451 12.70 -8.89 13.01
C GLY A 451 12.25 -8.00 11.83
N GLY A 452 13.15 -7.64 10.92
CA GLY A 452 12.72 -7.10 9.61
C GLY A 452 11.86 -8.15 8.91
N ALA A 453 12.41 -9.36 8.74
CA ALA A 453 11.69 -10.52 8.22
C ALA A 453 11.43 -11.59 9.29
N ASN A 454 10.44 -12.45 9.05
CA ASN A 454 10.16 -13.66 9.82
C ASN A 454 11.04 -14.84 9.34
N ILE A 455 12.33 -14.74 9.66
CA ILE A 455 13.33 -15.77 9.32
C ILE A 455 12.97 -17.17 9.82
N PRO A 456 12.42 -17.38 11.04
CA PRO A 456 11.97 -18.72 11.44
C PRO A 456 10.92 -19.31 10.49
N ALA A 457 9.91 -18.54 10.08
CA ALA A 457 8.91 -18.99 9.12
C ALA A 457 9.52 -19.25 7.74
N LEU A 458 10.42 -18.38 7.28
CA LEU A 458 11.14 -18.57 6.02
C LEU A 458 12.01 -19.84 6.04
N ASN A 459 12.61 -20.17 7.18
CA ASN A 459 13.36 -21.41 7.37
C ASN A 459 12.46 -22.65 7.31
N ASP A 460 11.23 -22.58 7.82
CA ASP A 460 10.25 -23.66 7.71
C ASP A 460 9.88 -23.89 6.24
N LEU A 461 9.64 -22.81 5.48
CA LEU A 461 9.39 -22.85 4.03
C LEU A 461 10.55 -23.47 3.23
N LEU A 462 11.79 -23.15 3.62
CA LEU A 462 13.02 -23.56 2.91
C LEU A 462 13.58 -24.92 3.36
N LYS A 463 13.05 -25.48 4.45
CA LYS A 463 13.45 -26.76 5.02
C LYS A 463 13.48 -27.91 4.00
N PRO A 464 12.50 -28.08 3.09
CA PRO A 464 12.52 -29.16 2.10
C PRO A 464 13.71 -29.10 1.14
N PHE A 465 14.28 -27.91 0.94
CA PHE A 465 15.42 -27.69 0.06
C PHE A 465 16.76 -27.74 0.80
N GLY A 466 16.76 -27.94 2.13
CA GLY A 466 17.98 -27.96 2.93
C GLY A 466 18.66 -26.60 3.07
N ILE A 467 17.90 -25.51 2.93
CA ILE A 467 18.36 -24.12 3.03
C ILE A 467 17.88 -23.53 4.36
N ALA A 468 18.71 -22.75 5.05
CA ALA A 468 18.29 -21.98 6.22
C ALA A 468 19.16 -20.74 6.46
N PHE A 469 18.54 -19.69 6.97
CA PHE A 469 19.16 -18.48 7.50
C PHE A 469 19.36 -18.55 9.02
N GLY A 470 20.39 -17.85 9.50
CA GLY A 470 20.74 -17.71 10.91
C GLY A 470 20.22 -16.42 11.55
N ASP A 471 20.55 -16.22 12.81
CA ASP A 471 20.19 -15.03 13.61
C ASP A 471 21.28 -13.95 13.65
N PHE A 472 22.36 -14.12 12.88
CA PHE A 472 23.41 -13.12 12.76
C PHE A 472 22.90 -11.92 11.95
N VAL A 473 23.05 -10.72 12.52
CA VAL A 473 22.65 -9.43 11.94
C VAL A 473 23.89 -8.73 11.40
N GLY A 474 24.07 -8.80 10.09
CA GLY A 474 25.26 -8.36 9.39
C GLY A 474 25.17 -6.93 8.88
N GLU A 475 26.28 -6.19 8.94
CA GLU A 475 26.32 -4.83 8.40
C GLU A 475 27.65 -4.50 7.71
N GLY A 476 27.59 -3.83 6.56
CA GLY A 476 28.73 -3.09 6.03
C GLY A 476 28.86 -3.11 4.52
N HIS A 477 29.77 -2.26 4.01
CA HIS A 477 30.10 -2.23 2.59
C HIS A 477 30.93 -3.44 2.16
N PHE A 478 30.60 -3.94 0.98
CA PHE A 478 31.37 -4.98 0.30
C PHE A 478 31.35 -4.76 -1.21
N LYS A 479 32.10 -5.60 -1.94
CA LYS A 479 32.12 -5.61 -3.40
C LYS A 479 31.76 -7.00 -3.91
N LEU A 480 30.94 -7.04 -4.95
CA LEU A 480 30.64 -8.24 -5.73
C LEU A 480 31.12 -7.97 -7.17
N GLY A 481 32.35 -8.37 -7.47
CA GLY A 481 33.04 -7.93 -8.68
C GLY A 481 33.27 -6.43 -8.66
N ASP A 482 32.79 -5.74 -9.71
CA ASP A 482 32.89 -4.28 -9.84
C ASP A 482 31.73 -3.54 -9.14
N HIS A 483 30.72 -4.25 -8.65
CA HIS A 483 29.58 -3.66 -7.97
C HIS A 483 29.90 -3.42 -6.50
N SER A 484 29.85 -2.16 -6.08
CA SER A 484 29.90 -1.80 -4.67
C SER A 484 28.50 -1.89 -4.07
N MET A 485 28.38 -2.64 -2.98
CA MET A 485 27.13 -2.89 -2.28
C MET A 485 27.25 -2.45 -0.82
N TYR A 486 26.10 -2.34 -0.17
CA TYR A 486 25.99 -2.16 1.27
C TYR A 486 25.02 -3.21 1.79
N TYR A 487 25.44 -3.93 2.83
CA TYR A 487 24.61 -4.91 3.53
C TYR A 487 23.99 -4.21 4.75
N ALA A 488 22.67 -4.03 4.74
CA ALA A 488 21.94 -3.27 5.75
C ALA A 488 21.22 -4.23 6.70
N SER A 489 21.85 -4.54 7.83
CA SER A 489 21.29 -5.39 8.90
C SER A 489 20.97 -6.85 8.57
N GLY A 490 20.98 -7.28 7.31
CA GLY A 490 20.51 -8.60 6.87
C GLY A 490 21.02 -9.85 7.62
N ALA A 491 20.25 -10.93 7.46
CA ALA A 491 20.57 -12.28 7.95
C ALA A 491 21.67 -12.96 7.12
N THR A 492 22.22 -14.08 7.61
CA THR A 492 23.23 -14.89 6.88
C THR A 492 22.78 -16.32 6.71
N ILE A 493 23.39 -17.02 5.76
CA ILE A 493 23.03 -18.42 5.46
C ILE A 493 23.77 -19.35 6.42
N VAL A 494 23.06 -20.22 7.12
CA VAL A 494 23.67 -21.19 8.05
C VAL A 494 23.60 -22.62 7.55
N LYS A 495 22.66 -22.90 6.63
CA LYS A 495 22.52 -24.19 5.97
C LYS A 495 22.28 -23.97 4.49
N PHE A 496 23.05 -24.66 3.66
CA PHE A 496 22.86 -24.65 2.21
C PHE A 496 23.30 -26.00 1.62
N PRO A 497 22.58 -26.52 0.61
CA PRO A 497 23.00 -27.71 -0.12
C PRO A 497 24.41 -27.53 -0.72
N SER A 498 25.14 -28.63 -0.90
CA SER A 498 26.51 -28.60 -1.43
C SER A 498 26.63 -29.44 -2.69
N ASN A 499 25.67 -29.32 -3.62
CA ASN A 499 25.79 -29.99 -4.90
C ASN A 499 26.83 -29.28 -5.78
N PRO A 500 27.46 -29.98 -6.75
CA PRO A 500 28.49 -29.38 -7.61
C PRO A 500 28.02 -28.16 -8.41
N ILE A 501 26.71 -28.08 -8.65
CA ILE A 501 26.07 -27.02 -9.42
C ILE A 501 25.64 -25.82 -8.56
N ASP A 502 25.68 -25.96 -7.23
CA ASP A 502 25.24 -24.92 -6.31
C ASP A 502 26.35 -23.87 -6.10
N VAL A 503 25.93 -22.63 -5.84
CA VAL A 503 26.85 -21.51 -5.61
C VAL A 503 26.52 -20.87 -4.26
N VAL A 504 27.54 -20.67 -3.43
CA VAL A 504 27.42 -19.87 -2.20
C VAL A 504 28.47 -18.79 -2.22
N VAL A 505 28.03 -17.54 -2.05
CA VAL A 505 28.92 -16.39 -1.96
C VAL A 505 28.84 -15.78 -0.57
N GLY A 506 30.00 -15.41 -0.03
CA GLY A 506 30.11 -14.79 1.28
C GLY A 506 31.06 -13.61 1.29
N THR A 507 30.87 -12.73 2.26
CA THR A 507 31.62 -11.48 2.43
C THR A 507 32.02 -11.26 3.89
N SER A 508 32.78 -10.20 4.16
CA SER A 508 33.22 -9.82 5.50
C SER A 508 32.37 -8.69 6.05
N LEU A 509 31.54 -8.98 7.07
CA LEU A 509 30.57 -8.06 7.66
C LEU A 509 30.85 -7.78 9.15
N ASN A 510 30.37 -6.64 9.64
CA ASN A 510 30.31 -6.32 11.06
C ASN A 510 29.13 -7.05 11.73
N ASP A 511 29.28 -7.40 13.00
CA ASP A 511 28.20 -7.96 13.83
C ASP A 511 27.39 -6.82 14.47
N GLN A 512 26.37 -6.35 13.76
CA GLN A 512 25.56 -5.22 14.20
C GLN A 512 24.67 -5.61 15.38
N GLY A 513 24.12 -6.83 15.38
CA GLY A 513 23.30 -7.36 16.48
C GLY A 513 24.05 -7.29 17.81
N ARG A 514 25.30 -7.76 17.84
CA ARG A 514 26.15 -7.67 19.04
C ARG A 514 26.48 -6.22 19.44
N SER A 515 26.69 -5.34 18.47
CA SER A 515 26.94 -3.92 18.70
C SER A 515 25.76 -3.24 19.42
N ILE A 516 24.53 -3.61 19.03
CA ILE A 516 23.30 -3.14 19.69
C ILE A 516 23.18 -3.69 21.12
N MET A 517 23.55 -4.96 21.34
CA MET A 517 23.53 -5.58 22.67
C MET A 517 24.53 -4.95 23.66
N MET A 518 25.75 -4.64 23.19
CA MET A 518 26.81 -4.07 24.03
C MET A 518 26.67 -2.56 24.26
N GLY A 519 25.94 -1.86 23.39
CA GLY A 519 25.82 -0.39 23.41
C GLY A 519 27.15 0.33 23.17
N SER A 520 27.18 1.65 23.39
CA SER A 520 28.37 2.52 23.18
C SER A 520 29.57 2.22 24.10
N LYS A 521 29.54 1.12 24.87
CA LYS A 521 30.57 0.75 25.85
C LYS A 521 31.76 -0.01 25.27
N SER A 522 31.75 -0.34 23.97
CA SER A 522 32.90 -0.95 23.29
C SER A 522 33.63 0.07 22.42
N SER A 523 34.83 0.49 22.84
CA SER A 523 35.77 1.29 22.04
C SER A 523 36.67 0.43 21.13
N LYS A 524 36.48 -0.89 21.10
CA LYS A 524 37.21 -1.81 20.21
C LYS A 524 36.33 -2.19 19.02
N LYS A 525 36.71 -1.76 17.81
CA LYS A 525 36.16 -2.30 16.56
C LYS A 525 36.48 -3.78 16.51
N GLU A 526 35.48 -4.64 16.71
CA GLU A 526 35.64 -6.08 16.55
C GLU A 526 36.03 -6.42 15.11
N PRO A 527 36.80 -7.50 14.90
CA PRO A 527 37.12 -7.94 13.56
C PRO A 527 35.84 -8.35 12.83
N LYS A 528 35.75 -7.98 11.55
CA LYS A 528 34.68 -8.42 10.66
C LYS A 528 34.66 -9.94 10.56
N LYS A 529 33.47 -10.52 10.51
CA LYS A 529 33.26 -11.96 10.32
C LYS A 529 33.03 -12.26 8.86
N VAL A 530 33.67 -13.30 8.35
CA VAL A 530 33.43 -13.82 7.00
C VAL A 530 32.20 -14.72 7.07
N VAL A 531 31.14 -14.36 6.36
CA VAL A 531 29.83 -15.01 6.44
C VAL A 531 29.22 -15.20 5.04
N PRO A 532 28.47 -16.28 4.79
CA PRO A 532 27.73 -16.47 3.54
C PRO A 532 26.46 -15.61 3.53
N ILE A 533 26.21 -14.93 2.42
CA ILE A 533 25.11 -13.95 2.28
C ILE A 533 24.19 -14.26 1.10
N LEU A 534 24.64 -15.11 0.18
CA LEU A 534 23.98 -15.38 -1.10
C LEU A 534 24.12 -16.86 -1.45
N GLY A 535 23.03 -17.45 -1.95
CA GLY A 535 22.99 -18.84 -2.40
C GLY A 535 22.21 -19.02 -3.70
N LEU A 536 22.72 -19.84 -4.62
CA LEU A 536 22.03 -20.30 -5.83
C LEU A 536 21.90 -21.82 -5.78
N PHE A 537 20.68 -22.30 -5.71
CA PHE A 537 20.31 -23.71 -5.65
C PHE A 537 19.60 -24.12 -6.93
N GLN A 538 19.95 -25.29 -7.45
CA GLN A 538 19.30 -25.85 -8.64
C GLN A 538 18.84 -27.28 -8.36
N THR A 539 17.59 -27.58 -8.72
CA THR A 539 17.03 -28.92 -8.57
C THR A 539 17.69 -29.93 -9.51
N ASN A 540 17.93 -31.15 -9.02
CA ASN A 540 18.41 -32.28 -9.83
C ASN A 540 17.26 -33.24 -10.12
N SER A 541 17.19 -33.81 -11.32
CA SER A 541 16.16 -34.80 -11.69
C SER A 541 16.21 -36.10 -10.87
N SER A 542 17.28 -36.34 -10.12
CA SER A 542 17.49 -37.55 -9.30
C SER A 542 17.07 -37.40 -7.82
N SER A 543 16.65 -36.22 -7.35
CA SER A 543 16.31 -36.00 -5.94
C SER A 543 14.87 -36.39 -5.55
N LEU A 544 14.08 -36.92 -6.49
CA LEU A 544 12.70 -37.36 -6.23
C LEU A 544 12.61 -38.79 -5.68
N GLU A 545 13.68 -39.58 -5.69
CA GLU A 545 13.60 -41.03 -5.38
C GLU A 545 14.21 -41.47 -4.02
N SER A 546 14.74 -40.58 -3.18
CA SER A 546 15.60 -41.04 -2.07
C SER A 546 15.25 -40.61 -0.65
N ASN A 547 14.06 -40.07 -0.35
CA ASN A 547 13.75 -39.65 1.04
C ASN A 547 12.41 -40.13 1.63
N ASP A 548 11.58 -40.89 0.91
CA ASP A 548 10.43 -41.59 1.49
C ASP A 548 10.73 -43.09 1.57
N GLY A 549 11.43 -43.50 2.64
CA GLY A 549 11.66 -44.91 2.91
C GLY A 549 12.92 -45.17 3.71
N ASN A 550 12.94 -44.75 4.97
CA ASN A 550 13.66 -45.42 6.05
C ASN A 550 13.42 -44.66 7.36
N ASN A 551 12.31 -44.98 8.02
CA ASN A 551 12.17 -45.02 9.49
C ASN A 551 10.69 -45.21 9.86
N MET A 552 10.15 -46.40 9.65
CA MET A 552 9.13 -46.97 10.53
C MET A 552 8.96 -48.46 10.20
N ASP A 553 9.79 -49.31 10.78
CA ASP A 553 9.46 -50.73 10.90
C ASP A 553 10.05 -51.26 12.20
N ASN A 554 9.27 -51.12 13.27
CA ASN A 554 9.21 -52.11 14.33
C ASN A 554 7.88 -51.95 15.07
N THR A 555 7.15 -53.07 15.15
CA THR A 555 5.96 -53.33 15.97
C THR A 555 4.68 -52.56 15.63
N LEU A 556 3.82 -53.18 14.82
CA LEU A 556 2.50 -53.69 15.25
C LEU A 556 1.77 -54.38 14.08
N SER A 557 1.60 -55.69 14.23
CA SER A 557 0.85 -56.57 13.34
C SER A 557 -0.65 -56.36 13.50
N ILE A 558 -1.37 -55.90 12.47
CA ILE A 558 -2.80 -56.16 12.29
C ILE A 558 -3.10 -56.42 10.81
N ASP A 559 -3.69 -57.60 10.61
CA ASP A 559 -4.16 -58.24 9.38
C ASP A 559 -5.26 -57.42 8.69
N ASN A 560 -5.17 -57.25 7.37
CA ASN A 560 -6.30 -56.80 6.55
C ASN A 560 -6.24 -57.39 5.15
N SER A 561 -6.52 -58.68 5.09
CA SER A 561 -7.04 -59.33 3.89
C SER A 561 -8.47 -58.84 3.61
N LYS A 562 -8.63 -57.93 2.62
CA LYS A 562 -9.79 -57.76 1.70
C LYS A 562 -9.81 -56.33 1.15
N PHE A 563 -9.52 -56.18 -0.14
CA PHE A 563 -10.41 -55.58 -1.16
C PHE A 563 -9.64 -55.46 -2.48
N LYS A 564 -9.90 -56.41 -3.39
CA LYS A 564 -9.59 -56.32 -4.82
C LYS A 564 -10.83 -55.80 -5.54
N SER A 565 -10.76 -54.64 -6.16
CA SER A 565 -11.60 -54.28 -7.33
C SER A 565 -10.86 -53.25 -8.19
N ARG A 566 -10.30 -53.70 -9.31
CA ARG A 566 -10.80 -53.44 -10.69
C ARG A 566 -10.81 -51.96 -11.07
N PHE A 567 -9.77 -51.52 -11.78
CA PHE A 567 -9.93 -50.65 -12.94
C PHE A 567 -8.97 -51.08 -14.06
N LEU A 568 -9.56 -51.28 -15.23
CA LEU A 568 -8.98 -51.84 -16.45
C LEU A 568 -8.13 -50.78 -17.17
N ARG A 569 -6.88 -51.12 -17.52
CA ARG A 569 -6.06 -50.38 -18.49
C ARG A 569 -6.29 -50.96 -19.90
N PRO A 570 -6.55 -50.16 -20.94
CA PRO A 570 -6.51 -50.66 -22.31
C PRO A 570 -5.05 -50.74 -22.79
N LYS A 571 -4.69 -51.90 -23.36
CA LYS A 571 -3.45 -52.08 -24.13
C LYS A 571 -3.61 -51.41 -25.50
N MET A 572 -2.77 -50.43 -25.82
CA MET A 572 -2.56 -50.00 -27.21
C MET A 572 -1.19 -50.44 -27.73
N SER A 573 -1.24 -50.83 -29.00
CA SER A 573 -0.25 -51.52 -29.80
C SER A 573 0.96 -50.66 -30.16
N LYS A 574 2.14 -51.28 -30.17
CA LYS A 574 3.37 -50.76 -30.77
C LYS A 574 3.19 -50.65 -32.29
N ARG A 575 3.10 -49.43 -32.83
CA ARG A 575 3.60 -49.04 -34.17
C ARG A 575 3.35 -47.55 -34.43
N ASN A 576 4.40 -46.76 -34.25
CA ASN A 576 4.84 -45.63 -35.08
C ASN A 576 5.90 -44.86 -34.30
N LEU A 577 7.10 -45.46 -34.29
CA LEU A 577 8.30 -44.98 -33.66
C LEU A 577 9.12 -44.21 -34.71
N SER A 578 8.71 -42.97 -35.03
CA SER A 578 9.58 -41.97 -35.71
C SER A 578 8.79 -40.69 -36.09
N TYR A 579 8.23 -39.95 -35.11
CA TYR A 579 7.85 -38.54 -35.33
C TYR A 579 7.65 -37.72 -34.03
N PHE A 580 8.33 -38.08 -32.94
CA PHE A 580 8.34 -37.31 -31.69
C PHE A 580 9.79 -37.06 -31.25
N GLN A 581 10.46 -36.12 -31.93
CA GLN A 581 11.66 -35.48 -31.41
C GLN A 581 11.39 -33.98 -31.33
N ASN A 582 10.63 -33.60 -30.29
CA ASN A 582 10.66 -32.32 -29.60
C ASN A 582 9.66 -32.37 -28.43
N MET A 583 9.87 -33.31 -27.51
CA MET A 583 9.19 -33.29 -26.22
C MET A 583 10.12 -32.69 -25.16
N ASN A 584 9.65 -31.55 -24.64
CA ASN A 584 9.97 -30.87 -23.38
C ASN A 584 10.96 -31.60 -22.46
N VAL A 585 12.15 -31.03 -22.31
CA VAL A 585 12.95 -31.24 -21.11
C VAL A 585 12.15 -30.65 -19.93
N PRO A 586 11.88 -31.40 -18.85
CA PRO A 586 11.21 -30.85 -17.68
C PRO A 586 12.02 -29.66 -17.17
N HIS A 587 11.37 -28.51 -17.04
CA HIS A 587 12.03 -27.31 -16.56
C HIS A 587 12.40 -27.54 -15.09
N GLN A 588 13.69 -27.51 -14.76
CA GLN A 588 14.16 -27.63 -13.39
C GLN A 588 13.92 -26.31 -12.65
N GLY A 589 13.25 -26.37 -11.51
CA GLY A 589 13.12 -25.21 -10.63
C GLY A 589 14.46 -24.85 -9.98
N ARG A 590 14.59 -23.58 -9.62
CA ARG A 590 15.79 -22.99 -9.03
C ARG A 590 15.41 -22.07 -7.88
N ILE A 591 16.30 -21.94 -6.91
CA ILE A 591 16.10 -21.02 -5.78
C ILE A 591 17.33 -20.12 -5.68
N ALA A 592 17.12 -18.81 -5.69
CA ALA A 592 18.15 -17.82 -5.39
C ALA A 592 17.77 -17.10 -4.09
N ILE A 593 18.70 -17.00 -3.15
CA ILE A 593 18.48 -16.35 -1.86
C ILE A 593 19.56 -15.30 -1.59
N TYR A 594 19.14 -14.21 -0.94
CA TYR A 594 19.99 -13.17 -0.40
C TYR A 594 19.43 -12.67 0.93
N GLY A 595 20.28 -12.40 1.90
CA GLY A 595 19.83 -12.14 3.28
C GLY A 595 19.51 -10.69 3.63
N ASP A 596 19.44 -9.78 2.65
CA ASP A 596 19.15 -8.35 2.86
C ASP A 596 18.18 -7.81 1.81
N SER A 597 16.99 -7.35 2.22
CA SER A 597 15.93 -6.78 1.36
C SER A 597 16.04 -5.26 1.18
N ASN A 598 16.67 -4.54 2.10
CA ASN A 598 16.73 -3.07 2.10
C ASN A 598 17.38 -2.49 0.83
N CYS A 599 18.19 -3.28 0.11
CA CYS A 599 18.76 -2.85 -1.18
C CYS A 599 17.76 -2.86 -2.36
N LEU A 600 16.54 -3.38 -2.14
CA LEU A 600 15.39 -3.32 -3.06
C LEU A 600 14.35 -2.27 -2.64
N ASP A 601 14.26 -1.99 -1.35
CA ASP A 601 13.39 -0.97 -0.77
C ASP A 601 13.96 0.45 -1.03
N SER A 602 13.10 1.39 -1.40
CA SER A 602 13.44 2.79 -1.63
C SER A 602 13.48 3.64 -0.34
N THR A 603 13.05 3.13 0.82
CA THR A 603 12.96 3.84 2.11
C THR A 603 14.28 4.47 2.55
N HIS A 604 15.29 3.63 2.74
CA HIS A 604 16.60 3.94 3.33
C HIS A 604 17.73 3.34 2.49
N ILE A 605 17.52 3.34 1.17
CA ILE A 605 18.46 2.75 0.22
C ILE A 605 19.78 3.52 0.21
N GLU A 606 20.84 2.89 0.70
CA GLU A 606 22.20 3.42 0.50
C GLU A 606 22.67 3.14 -0.94
N LYS A 607 22.49 1.89 -1.40
CA LYS A 607 22.85 1.44 -2.74
C LYS A 607 21.88 0.39 -3.26
N ALA A 608 21.23 0.70 -4.38
CA ALA A 608 20.32 -0.24 -5.03
C ALA A 608 21.04 -1.49 -5.56
N CYS A 609 20.42 -2.64 -5.33
CA CYS A 609 20.90 -3.94 -5.82
C CYS A 609 20.04 -4.51 -6.95
N TYR A 610 19.32 -3.67 -7.71
CA TYR A 610 18.47 -4.12 -8.81
C TYR A 610 19.21 -4.97 -9.85
N TRP A 611 20.49 -4.70 -10.09
CA TRP A 611 21.34 -5.53 -10.96
C TRP A 611 21.50 -6.97 -10.43
N LEU A 612 21.55 -7.15 -9.10
CA LEU A 612 21.64 -8.46 -8.46
C LEU A 612 20.31 -9.20 -8.59
N LEU A 613 19.19 -8.49 -8.42
CA LEU A 613 17.86 -9.03 -8.69
C LEU A 613 17.75 -9.53 -10.14
N ILE A 614 18.22 -8.76 -11.14
CA ILE A 614 18.24 -9.23 -12.54
C ILE A 614 19.14 -10.45 -12.69
N THR A 615 20.28 -10.50 -12.02
CA THR A 615 21.18 -11.67 -12.05
C THR A 615 20.49 -12.90 -11.49
N PHE A 616 19.71 -12.75 -10.42
CA PHE A 616 18.91 -13.83 -9.84
C PHE A 616 17.76 -14.25 -10.75
N LEU A 617 17.06 -13.31 -11.36
CA LEU A 617 15.98 -13.59 -12.31
C LEU A 617 16.51 -14.29 -13.56
N ASP A 618 17.70 -13.93 -14.05
CA ASP A 618 18.33 -14.58 -15.19
C ASP A 618 18.76 -16.02 -14.86
N PHE A 619 19.30 -16.24 -13.67
CA PHE A 619 19.54 -17.59 -13.15
C PHE A 619 18.24 -18.38 -13.02
N ALA A 620 17.24 -17.81 -12.35
CA ALA A 620 15.94 -18.41 -12.09
C ALA A 620 15.22 -18.79 -13.39
N MET A 621 15.18 -17.89 -14.37
CA MET A 621 14.34 -18.07 -15.55
C MET A 621 15.08 -18.71 -16.73
N ASN A 622 16.35 -18.40 -16.95
CA ASN A 622 17.11 -18.83 -18.14
C ASN A 622 18.16 -19.90 -17.82
N SER A 623 18.27 -20.36 -16.57
CA SER A 623 19.33 -21.26 -16.10
C SER A 623 20.75 -20.70 -16.27
N HIS A 624 20.87 -19.39 -16.51
CA HIS A 624 22.15 -18.75 -16.76
C HIS A 624 22.80 -18.36 -15.43
N LYS A 625 23.94 -18.98 -15.11
CA LYS A 625 24.73 -18.62 -13.94
C LYS A 625 25.73 -17.56 -14.34
N SER A 626 25.62 -16.36 -13.76
CA SER A 626 26.61 -15.30 -13.97
C SER A 626 28.01 -15.81 -13.65
N SER A 627 28.95 -15.61 -14.59
CA SER A 627 30.36 -15.97 -14.41
C SER A 627 30.97 -15.31 -13.18
N LEU A 628 30.50 -14.10 -12.84
CA LEU A 628 30.88 -13.40 -11.62
C LEU A 628 30.56 -14.23 -10.37
N LEU A 629 29.33 -14.70 -10.22
CA LEU A 629 28.91 -15.45 -9.03
C LEU A 629 29.57 -16.82 -8.97
N GLN A 630 29.79 -17.46 -10.13
CA GLN A 630 30.53 -18.71 -10.21
C GLN A 630 31.99 -18.55 -9.75
N ASN A 631 32.66 -17.48 -10.17
CA ASN A 631 34.05 -17.20 -9.75
C ASN A 631 34.16 -16.87 -8.26
N LEU A 632 33.08 -16.37 -7.65
CA LEU A 632 33.00 -16.06 -6.22
C LEU A 632 32.47 -17.22 -5.38
N ASN A 633 32.29 -18.40 -5.97
CA ASN A 633 31.76 -19.56 -5.27
C ASN A 633 32.73 -20.05 -4.17
N ARG A 634 32.26 -20.03 -2.92
CA ARG A 634 32.99 -20.41 -1.71
C ARG A 634 32.27 -21.52 -0.93
N ILE A 635 31.43 -22.31 -1.61
CA ILE A 635 30.61 -23.36 -1.00
C ILE A 635 31.44 -24.38 -0.18
N SER A 636 32.66 -24.71 -0.64
CA SER A 636 33.56 -25.64 0.04
C SER A 636 34.14 -25.10 1.36
N GLU A 637 34.27 -23.77 1.47
CA GLU A 637 34.69 -23.09 2.69
C GLU A 637 33.55 -23.11 3.71
N PHE A 638 32.34 -22.74 3.29
CA PHE A 638 31.18 -22.63 4.17
C PHE A 638 30.60 -23.98 4.60
N LYS A 639 30.80 -25.04 3.81
CA LYS A 639 30.43 -26.41 4.21
C LYS A 639 31.11 -26.87 5.51
N LYS A 640 32.28 -26.32 5.84
CA LYS A 640 33.05 -26.68 7.04
C LYS A 640 32.67 -25.87 8.26
N MET A 641 31.78 -24.87 8.13
CA MET A 641 31.32 -24.10 9.27
C MET A 641 30.48 -24.97 10.20
N LYS A 642 30.65 -24.75 11.50
CA LYS A 642 29.91 -25.46 12.54
C LYS A 642 28.43 -25.12 12.42
N GLU A 643 27.56 -26.12 12.42
CA GLU A 643 26.11 -25.90 12.43
C GLU A 643 25.73 -25.03 13.63
N THR A 644 25.30 -23.80 13.35
CA THR A 644 24.71 -22.92 14.34
C THR A 644 23.25 -23.30 14.55
N PRO A 645 22.71 -23.22 15.77
CA PRO A 645 21.30 -23.46 16.01
C PRO A 645 20.46 -22.48 15.17
N LEU A 646 19.34 -22.96 14.63
CA LEU A 646 18.41 -22.11 13.89
C LEU A 646 17.73 -21.10 14.83
N PRO A 647 17.41 -19.89 14.35
CA PRO A 647 16.66 -18.91 15.12
C PRO A 647 15.31 -19.48 15.57
N LEU A 648 14.98 -19.26 16.85
CA LEU A 648 13.70 -19.65 17.43
C LEU A 648 12.73 -18.47 17.43
N ARG A 649 11.44 -18.76 17.32
CA ARG A 649 10.35 -17.79 17.47
C ARG A 649 10.33 -17.22 18.91
N ILE A 650 9.96 -15.96 19.08
CA ILE A 650 9.69 -15.41 20.42
C ILE A 650 8.41 -16.05 20.96
N SER A 651 8.48 -16.64 22.16
CA SER A 651 7.27 -17.07 22.88
C SER A 651 6.51 -15.83 23.37
N SER A 652 5.41 -15.48 22.69
CA SER A 652 4.57 -14.36 23.10
C SER A 652 3.71 -14.77 24.31
N ASN A 653 4.01 -14.23 25.50
CA ASN A 653 3.08 -14.26 26.65
C ASN A 653 1.93 -13.25 26.53
N ASN A 654 1.87 -12.49 25.44
CA ASN A 654 0.83 -11.49 25.18
C ASN A 654 0.01 -11.91 23.97
N SER A 655 -0.88 -12.88 24.15
CA SER A 655 -2.07 -13.01 23.31
C SER A 655 -2.98 -11.80 23.56
N LYS A 656 -2.60 -10.63 23.04
CA LYS A 656 -3.56 -9.54 22.87
C LYS A 656 -4.59 -10.06 21.88
N ALA A 657 -5.83 -10.18 22.36
CA ALA A 657 -6.96 -10.57 21.54
C ALA A 657 -6.96 -9.71 20.28
N VAL A 658 -6.85 -10.38 19.14
CA VAL A 658 -7.15 -9.79 17.83
C VAL A 658 -8.57 -9.21 17.94
N PRO A 659 -8.83 -7.96 17.52
CA PRO A 659 -10.18 -7.42 17.51
C PRO A 659 -11.11 -8.41 16.78
N PRO A 660 -12.36 -8.62 17.24
CA PRO A 660 -13.25 -9.62 16.67
C PRO A 660 -13.46 -9.46 15.14
N ASP A 661 -13.29 -8.25 14.62
CA ASP A 661 -13.40 -7.94 13.18
C ASP A 661 -12.25 -8.53 12.32
N VAL A 662 -11.07 -8.74 12.89
CA VAL A 662 -9.91 -9.32 12.17
C VAL A 662 -9.90 -10.86 12.28
N THR A 663 -10.61 -11.43 13.27
CA THR A 663 -10.76 -12.89 13.38
C THR A 663 -11.68 -13.49 12.32
N GLU A 664 -12.66 -12.75 11.81
CA GLU A 664 -13.48 -13.19 10.67
C GLU A 664 -12.74 -13.15 9.32
N ILE A 665 -11.75 -12.26 9.19
CA ILE A 665 -10.90 -12.18 8.00
C ILE A 665 -9.91 -13.37 7.99
N ASN A 666 -9.32 -13.69 9.14
CA ASN A 666 -8.37 -14.81 9.29
C ASN A 666 -9.01 -16.20 9.17
N SER A 667 -10.29 -16.38 9.50
CA SER A 667 -10.98 -17.68 9.34
C SER A 667 -11.43 -17.98 7.90
N ARG A 668 -11.44 -16.97 7.01
CA ARG A 668 -11.75 -17.13 5.58
C ARG A 668 -10.51 -17.36 4.69
N LEU A 669 -9.31 -17.30 5.26
CA LEU A 669 -8.04 -17.24 4.53
C LEU A 669 -7.42 -18.61 4.17
N THR A 670 -8.14 -19.71 4.37
CA THR A 670 -7.74 -21.07 3.94
C THR A 670 -8.31 -21.47 2.58
N HIS A 671 -9.09 -20.61 1.93
CA HIS A 671 -9.71 -20.88 0.63
C HIS A 671 -9.35 -19.77 -0.37
N CYS A 672 -9.11 -20.18 -1.62
CA CYS A 672 -8.82 -19.25 -2.70
C CYS A 672 -10.02 -18.34 -2.97
N GLU A 673 -9.77 -17.08 -3.28
CA GLU A 673 -10.75 -16.05 -3.52
C GLU A 673 -11.59 -16.39 -4.76
N GLU A 674 -12.84 -16.76 -4.53
CA GLU A 674 -13.82 -16.87 -5.59
C GLU A 674 -14.41 -15.49 -5.89
N LEU A 675 -14.22 -15.06 -7.14
CA LEU A 675 -14.79 -13.81 -7.65
C LEU A 675 -16.09 -14.10 -8.40
N ASP A 676 -17.16 -13.41 -8.02
CA ASP A 676 -18.44 -13.43 -8.72
C ASP A 676 -18.36 -12.53 -9.95
N TRP A 677 -18.15 -13.13 -11.10
CA TRP A 677 -17.99 -12.41 -12.36
C TRP A 677 -19.35 -11.99 -12.92
N ILE A 678 -19.48 -10.70 -13.20
CA ILE A 678 -20.73 -10.08 -13.67
C ILE A 678 -20.97 -10.47 -15.13
N ALA A 679 -22.18 -10.94 -15.44
CA ALA A 679 -22.59 -11.22 -16.80
C ALA A 679 -22.67 -9.93 -17.63
N ALA A 680 -22.22 -9.98 -18.88
CA ALA A 680 -22.35 -8.86 -19.81
C ALA A 680 -23.84 -8.53 -20.02
N THR A 681 -24.21 -7.28 -19.78
CA THR A 681 -25.57 -6.79 -20.03
C THR A 681 -25.70 -6.41 -21.51
N SER A 682 -26.72 -6.93 -22.20
CA SER A 682 -26.92 -6.64 -23.63
C SER A 682 -27.56 -5.26 -23.82
N ASN A 683 -27.12 -4.49 -24.82
CA ASN A 683 -27.70 -3.18 -25.16
C ASN A 683 -29.20 -3.26 -25.54
N LYS A 684 -29.78 -4.45 -25.75
CA LYS A 684 -31.19 -4.61 -26.11
C LYS A 684 -32.16 -4.41 -24.94
N ASP A 685 -31.67 -4.44 -23.70
CA ASP A 685 -32.49 -4.18 -22.51
C ASP A 685 -32.58 -2.68 -22.15
N ASN A 686 -31.90 -1.81 -22.92
CA ASN A 686 -31.89 -0.36 -22.73
C ASN A 686 -32.78 0.35 -23.76
N HIS A 687 -34.06 0.03 -23.82
CA HIS A 687 -35.06 0.99 -24.28
C HIS A 687 -35.42 1.89 -23.10
N HIS A 688 -34.58 2.90 -22.85
CA HIS A 688 -34.84 4.17 -22.12
C HIS A 688 -33.52 4.71 -21.54
N LEU A 689 -32.58 5.10 -22.39
CA LEU A 689 -31.44 5.90 -21.95
C LEU A 689 -31.19 7.01 -22.97
N GLU A 690 -31.84 8.15 -22.74
CA GLU A 690 -31.23 9.42 -23.13
C GLU A 690 -29.93 9.53 -22.32
N ALA A 691 -28.82 9.71 -23.03
CA ALA A 691 -27.53 10.01 -22.42
C ALA A 691 -27.69 11.17 -21.41
N PRO A 692 -26.98 11.19 -20.27
CA PRO A 692 -26.72 12.46 -19.64
C PRO A 692 -25.85 13.23 -20.64
N ILE A 693 -26.49 14.16 -21.36
CA ILE A 693 -25.84 15.15 -22.20
C ILE A 693 -24.94 15.95 -21.25
N VAL A 694 -23.66 15.59 -21.18
CA VAL A 694 -22.61 16.53 -20.79
C VAL A 694 -22.41 17.41 -22.01
N GLU A 695 -23.29 18.39 -22.15
CA GLU A 695 -23.11 19.50 -23.08
C GLU A 695 -21.91 20.28 -22.57
N TRP A 696 -20.78 20.15 -23.25
CA TRP A 696 -19.73 21.15 -23.19
C TRP A 696 -20.29 22.39 -23.89
N VAL A 697 -20.88 23.30 -23.12
CA VAL A 697 -21.24 24.62 -23.63
C VAL A 697 -19.95 25.39 -23.84
N THR A 698 -19.38 25.31 -25.05
CA THR A 698 -18.46 26.33 -25.57
C THR A 698 -19.31 27.48 -26.10
N SER A 699 -19.29 28.65 -25.45
CA SER A 699 -19.78 29.91 -26.03
C SER A 699 -19.61 31.06 -25.03
N ASP A 700 -18.58 31.90 -25.22
CA ASP A 700 -18.51 33.36 -24.97
C ASP A 700 -19.10 34.00 -23.69
N ARG A 701 -19.50 33.22 -22.67
CA ARG A 701 -20.04 33.69 -21.39
C ARG A 701 -19.10 33.50 -20.20
N GLU A 702 -17.96 32.84 -20.38
CA GLU A 702 -16.99 32.60 -19.31
C GLU A 702 -16.36 33.91 -18.80
N GLU A 703 -16.08 34.89 -19.66
CA GLU A 703 -15.40 36.13 -19.26
C GLU A 703 -16.26 37.01 -18.34
N GLN A 704 -17.54 37.23 -18.69
CA GLN A 704 -18.47 38.00 -17.85
C GLN A 704 -18.83 37.28 -16.54
N GLN A 705 -18.93 35.94 -16.55
CA GLN A 705 -19.24 35.17 -15.35
C GLN A 705 -18.02 35.10 -14.42
N ASN A 706 -16.80 35.03 -14.97
CA ASN A 706 -15.55 35.10 -14.21
C ASN A 706 -15.34 36.46 -13.55
N ASP A 707 -15.69 37.57 -14.21
CA ASP A 707 -15.62 38.91 -13.61
C ASP A 707 -16.59 39.08 -12.44
N LEU A 708 -17.82 38.58 -12.55
CA LEU A 708 -18.79 38.60 -11.45
C LEU A 708 -18.34 37.71 -10.27
N ILE A 709 -17.82 36.51 -10.57
CA ILE A 709 -17.28 35.59 -9.54
C ILE A 709 -16.08 36.23 -8.85
N LYS A 710 -15.18 36.84 -9.62
CA LYS A 710 -14.02 37.55 -9.11
C LYS A 710 -14.44 38.73 -8.22
N GLN A 711 -15.46 39.49 -8.61
CA GLN A 711 -16.01 40.57 -7.78
C GLN A 711 -16.62 40.06 -6.46
N ILE A 712 -17.36 38.93 -6.48
CA ILE A 712 -17.92 38.32 -5.26
C ILE A 712 -16.80 37.85 -4.32
N LEU A 713 -15.77 37.19 -4.88
CA LEU A 713 -14.62 36.71 -4.11
C LEU A 713 -13.78 37.87 -3.58
N ASP A 714 -13.48 38.87 -4.41
CA ASP A 714 -12.72 40.06 -4.01
C ASP A 714 -13.47 40.82 -2.90
N ALA A 715 -14.80 40.93 -2.99
CA ALA A 715 -15.61 41.54 -1.92
C ALA A 715 -15.49 40.80 -0.59
N GLU A 716 -15.50 39.46 -0.60
CA GLU A 716 -15.35 38.67 0.63
C GLU A 716 -13.91 38.67 1.16
N ILE A 717 -12.91 38.64 0.26
CA ILE A 717 -11.49 38.81 0.61
C ILE A 717 -11.26 40.17 1.27
N ILE A 718 -11.82 41.24 0.71
CA ILE A 718 -11.76 42.60 1.28
C ILE A 718 -12.44 42.63 2.64
N LYS A 719 -13.62 42.03 2.78
CA LYS A 719 -14.33 41.97 4.07
C LYS A 719 -13.51 41.24 5.14
N CYS A 720 -12.89 40.12 4.81
CA CYS A 720 -11.95 39.42 5.70
C CYS A 720 -10.74 40.28 6.07
N SER A 721 -10.22 41.10 5.14
CA SER A 721 -9.12 42.02 5.42
C SER A 721 -9.51 43.18 6.34
N GLN A 722 -10.74 43.70 6.21
CA GLN A 722 -11.29 44.79 7.03
C GLN A 722 -11.66 44.32 8.44
N ASP A 723 -12.19 43.10 8.60
CA ASP A 723 -12.45 42.51 9.92
C ASP A 723 -11.14 42.21 10.68
N ALA A 724 -10.06 41.90 9.97
CA ALA A 724 -8.72 41.78 10.58
C ALA A 724 -8.19 43.14 11.07
N GLU A 725 -8.42 44.23 10.34
CA GLU A 725 -8.10 45.60 10.79
C GLU A 725 -8.97 46.04 11.99
N TYR A 726 -10.25 45.66 12.02
CA TYR A 726 -11.14 45.96 13.15
C TYR A 726 -10.72 45.23 14.44
N LEU A 727 -10.21 44.00 14.33
CA LEU A 727 -9.64 43.25 15.46
C LEU A 727 -8.33 43.86 15.96
N ILE A 728 -7.48 44.39 15.07
CA ILE A 728 -6.24 45.10 15.43
C ILE A 728 -6.57 46.47 16.07
N GLY A 729 -7.61 47.17 15.59
CA GLY A 729 -8.07 48.44 16.15
C GLY A 729 -8.69 48.32 17.55
N SER A 730 -9.36 47.21 17.86
CA SER A 730 -9.98 46.99 19.17
C SER A 730 -9.02 46.57 20.30
N GLN A 731 -7.77 46.21 19.96
CA GLN A 731 -6.73 45.88 20.94
C GLN A 731 -6.04 47.11 21.56
N ALA A 732 -6.34 48.33 21.07
CA ALA A 732 -5.73 49.55 21.59
C ALA A 732 -6.38 50.11 22.88
N ASP A 733 -7.57 49.64 23.28
CA ASP A 733 -8.35 50.24 24.37
C ASP A 733 -8.66 49.32 25.58
N PHE A 734 -7.94 48.19 25.75
CA PHE A 734 -7.97 47.47 27.03
C PHE A 734 -6.96 48.09 28.00
N SER A 735 -7.48 48.89 28.93
CA SER A 735 -6.68 49.67 29.88
C SER A 735 -5.71 48.80 30.70
N LEU A 736 -4.47 49.28 30.82
CA LEU A 736 -3.35 48.68 31.57
C LEU A 736 -3.69 48.32 33.04
N GLY A 737 -4.79 48.85 33.59
CA GLY A 737 -5.19 48.67 34.98
C GLY A 737 -5.79 47.29 35.31
N THR A 738 -6.48 46.64 34.36
CA THR A 738 -7.15 45.35 34.61
C THR A 738 -6.16 44.18 34.57
N SER A 739 -5.16 44.21 33.68
CA SER A 739 -4.10 43.20 33.62
C SER A 739 -3.16 43.23 34.84
N MET A 740 -2.84 44.42 35.37
CA MET A 740 -2.04 44.52 36.60
C MET A 740 -2.77 43.93 37.81
N MET A 741 -4.06 44.25 37.99
CA MET A 741 -4.87 43.71 39.08
C MET A 741 -5.02 42.19 39.00
N PHE A 742 -5.09 41.62 37.79
CA PHE A 742 -5.15 40.17 37.59
C PHE A 742 -3.81 39.48 37.88
N ILE A 743 -2.68 40.09 37.52
CA ILE A 743 -1.34 39.56 37.82
C ILE A 743 -1.05 39.63 39.34
N PHE A 744 -1.45 40.70 40.01
CA PHE A 744 -1.30 40.81 41.47
C PHE A 744 -2.18 39.81 42.22
N SER A 745 -3.42 39.59 41.79
CA SER A 745 -4.30 38.60 42.43
C SER A 745 -3.83 37.17 42.20
N LEU A 746 -3.35 36.83 40.99
CA LEU A 746 -2.78 35.51 40.70
C LEU A 746 -1.49 35.25 41.49
N SER A 747 -0.63 36.26 41.61
CA SER A 747 0.61 36.17 42.40
C SER A 747 0.33 35.97 43.89
N LEU A 748 -0.69 36.65 44.42
CA LEU A 748 -1.11 36.50 45.82
C LEU A 748 -1.70 35.11 46.08
N ILE A 749 -2.48 34.56 45.14
CA ILE A 749 -3.04 33.19 45.23
C ILE A 749 -1.92 32.15 45.23
N VAL A 750 -0.91 32.29 44.37
CA VAL A 750 0.23 31.38 44.32
C VAL A 750 1.06 31.44 45.61
N ILE A 751 1.28 32.64 46.17
CA ILE A 751 1.97 32.80 47.45
C ILE A 751 1.18 32.17 48.60
N VAL A 752 -0.14 32.36 48.64
CA VAL A 752 -1.02 31.75 49.65
C VAL A 752 -1.01 30.22 49.53
N LEU A 753 -1.10 29.67 48.33
CA LEU A 753 -1.02 28.23 48.08
C LEU A 753 0.37 27.67 48.48
N PHE A 754 1.45 28.39 48.20
CA PHE A 754 2.80 27.99 48.60
C PHE A 754 2.99 28.02 50.13
N ILE A 755 2.45 29.03 50.82
CA ILE A 755 2.49 29.11 52.29
C ILE A 755 1.65 27.99 52.93
N LEU A 756 0.48 27.67 52.34
CA LEU A 756 -0.37 26.56 52.79
C LEU A 756 0.30 25.19 52.54
N PHE A 757 1.05 25.04 51.45
CA PHE A 757 1.82 23.84 51.13
C PHE A 757 2.98 23.63 52.10
N VAL A 758 3.74 24.69 52.42
CA VAL A 758 4.86 24.65 53.37
C VAL A 758 4.37 24.38 54.81
N LYS A 759 3.15 24.80 55.16
CA LYS A 759 2.55 24.57 56.50
C LYS A 759 1.86 23.20 56.69
N ARG A 760 1.98 22.25 55.75
CA ARG A 760 1.40 20.88 55.85
C ARG A 760 -0.05 20.89 56.34
N ARG A 761 -0.91 21.72 55.77
CA ARG A 761 -2.36 21.65 55.97
C ARG A 761 -3.08 21.50 54.63
N PHE A 762 -2.89 20.38 53.96
CA PHE A 762 -3.89 19.79 53.07
C PHE A 762 -3.69 18.28 53.03
N ILE A 763 -4.74 17.54 53.41
CA ILE A 763 -4.96 16.14 53.07
C ILE A 763 -5.86 16.17 51.83
N LEU A 764 -5.36 15.60 50.73
CA LEU A 764 -6.13 14.89 49.70
C LEU A 764 -5.15 14.05 48.89
#